data_AF-A0A4Y2W7K8-F1
#
_entry.id   AF-A0A4Y2W7K8-F1
#
_cell.length_a   1.000
_cell.length_b   1.000
_cell.length_c   1.000
_cell.angle_alpha   90.00
_cell.angle_beta   90.00
_cell.angle_gamma   90.00
#
_symmetry.space_group_name_H-M   'P 1'
#
loop_
_entity.id
_entity.type
_entity.pdbx_description
1 polymer ?
#
loop_
_entity_poly.entity_id
_entity_poly.type
_entity_poly.pdbx_seq_one_letter_code
_entity_poly.pdbx_strand_id
1 'polypeptide(L)'
;MYKIIRAIYNRNHHPIENTYFIKISNALISDPNTQANLFASHYEQNPIEEFIPFDLSSNEDNYYNNSFSVDEIDYVLQKTPNTSPGRDGITANFIKNLPTSFKSTLLSIYNEIWSTGEIPFEWQIAKILPILKPGRDIKNIQSYRPISLTSVVCKIFERLILNRFINTGIHRKFHPHHAGFLPQKDCNYILSLVHHKIIQAKNDKKYFILIKLDIASAYDSVWRDGLIYKILQLGIKGNAAKWLHNFIQHRKFYVFWRNSDSTMRSSYRGIPQGSVLSGFLFTTYMKDIFEAIHHKTECFIYADDILLCCSASNLSSALKYMQFSLNKISQWCDTWKLNIQTEKCEAINFSNFKQMPSSHLKLYDQNIPWTSNIKILGLIFSANLSFKQHFLHLKKATIKRLNALKAIAANSWGTRTTHLLQIVNATIRSKLEYGCHVFITSSKSEILTIEILYRTALRFATGLPKWTPIPILLKEAGQISLSLRIRMLAERFFLKNLSLGEFSPLFHYLRPLTSRLRLRKPVPLSIRLAEQINKLGMDINFLIPPHPPLQKQEKIRFYLDTLPFQTKTYSNSIVQTLFNEYKNLYWKYKIIIATDASKSNENCSIASKNFTTGVTKAGSVSNYNSIFTSEALAILIAINNLINDNHQHYVLLSDSLSVLKALQCSNIHSKSVIKLLGHEIYKIIGNIQSIEFVWTPGHAGITENEYVDSLARKAPSSLISQWI
;
A
#
# COMPACT_ATOMS: atom_id res chain seq x y z
N MET A 1 18.66 9.95 -6.25
CA MET A 1 19.01 10.77 -5.07
C MET A 1 19.47 9.96 -3.83
N TYR A 2 18.69 9.02 -3.26
CA TYR A 2 19.17 8.13 -2.16
C TYR A 2 20.43 7.32 -2.55
N LYS A 3 20.51 6.86 -3.81
CA LYS A 3 21.71 6.22 -4.38
C LYS A 3 22.92 7.16 -4.40
N ILE A 4 22.73 8.46 -4.62
CA ILE A 4 23.81 9.48 -4.64
C ILE A 4 24.31 9.71 -3.22
N ILE A 5 23.42 9.86 -2.24
CA ILE A 5 23.79 9.99 -0.83
C ILE A 5 24.51 8.73 -0.33
N ARG A 6 24.07 7.54 -0.76
CA ARG A 6 24.74 6.26 -0.46
C ARG A 6 26.09 6.12 -1.15
N ALA A 7 26.22 6.59 -2.39
CA ALA A 7 27.48 6.62 -3.12
C ALA A 7 28.49 7.61 -2.51
N ILE A 8 28.04 8.79 -2.06
CA ILE A 8 28.86 9.76 -1.34
C ILE A 8 29.28 9.22 0.03
N TYR A 9 28.37 8.55 0.76
CA TYR A 9 28.71 7.85 2.00
C TYR A 9 29.78 6.78 1.79
N ASN A 10 29.67 6.02 0.69
CA ASN A 10 30.66 5.00 0.33
C ASN A 10 31.96 5.59 -0.24
N ARG A 11 32.01 6.85 -0.69
CA ARG A 11 33.24 7.47 -1.21
C ARG A 11 34.29 7.72 -0.11
N ASN A 12 33.86 7.94 1.13
CA ASN A 12 34.77 8.11 2.28
C ASN A 12 35.19 6.77 2.92
N HIS A 13 34.76 5.65 2.34
CA HIS A 13 35.32 4.34 2.58
C HIS A 13 35.88 3.87 1.24
N HIS A 14 37.17 4.10 0.99
CA HIS A 14 37.86 3.40 -0.08
C HIS A 14 37.41 1.93 -0.06
N PRO A 15 36.99 1.32 -1.20
CA PRO A 15 36.78 -0.11 -1.22
C PRO A 15 38.17 -0.71 -1.02
N ILE A 16 38.51 -1.01 0.23
CA ILE A 16 39.70 -1.74 0.58
C ILE A 16 39.66 -2.99 -0.29
N GLU A 17 40.71 -3.19 -1.09
CA GLU A 17 40.87 -4.25 -2.09
C GLU A 17 40.72 -5.68 -1.49
N ASN A 18 40.56 -5.79 -0.16
CA ASN A 18 40.34 -7.03 0.59
C ASN A 18 38.85 -7.42 0.83
N THR A 19 37.88 -6.78 0.18
CA THR A 19 36.44 -6.89 0.57
C THR A 19 35.60 -7.91 -0.19
N TYR A 20 36.12 -8.58 -1.21
CA TYR A 20 35.33 -9.51 -2.04
C TYR A 20 35.75 -10.97 -1.90
N PHE A 21 36.25 -11.39 -0.74
CA PHE A 21 36.51 -12.80 -0.47
C PHE A 21 35.30 -13.46 0.17
N ILE A 22 34.94 -14.66 -0.28
CA ILE A 22 33.95 -15.52 0.40
C ILE A 22 34.72 -16.60 1.16
N LYS A 23 34.42 -16.77 2.45
CA LYS A 23 35.07 -17.77 3.31
C LYS A 23 34.25 -19.07 3.31
N ILE A 24 34.90 -20.19 3.00
CA ILE A 24 34.30 -21.54 3.08
C ILE A 24 35.32 -22.48 3.75
N SER A 25 34.94 -23.12 4.86
CA SER A 25 35.74 -24.16 5.54
C SER A 25 37.25 -23.87 5.59
N ASN A 26 37.60 -22.63 5.98
CA ASN A 26 38.95 -22.05 6.10
C ASN A 26 39.67 -21.55 4.83
N ALA A 27 39.11 -21.73 3.62
CA ALA A 27 39.62 -21.12 2.40
C ALA A 27 38.94 -19.76 2.10
N LEU A 28 39.69 -18.82 1.51
CA LEU A 28 39.19 -17.56 0.98
C LEU A 28 39.17 -17.61 -0.54
N ILE A 29 37.99 -17.46 -1.13
CA ILE A 29 37.79 -17.56 -2.57
C ILE A 29 37.61 -16.16 -3.13
N SER A 30 38.39 -15.79 -4.16
CA SER A 30 38.40 -14.46 -4.79
C SER A 30 37.87 -14.44 -6.23
N ASP A 31 37.93 -15.58 -6.92
CA ASP A 31 37.55 -15.68 -8.33
C ASP A 31 36.01 -15.51 -8.50
N PRO A 32 35.55 -14.58 -9.35
CA PRO A 32 34.13 -14.30 -9.54
C PRO A 32 33.29 -15.50 -10.00
N ASN A 33 33.81 -16.35 -10.90
CA ASN A 33 33.08 -17.48 -11.47
C ASN A 33 32.83 -18.57 -10.42
N THR A 34 33.86 -18.93 -9.66
CA THR A 34 33.76 -19.86 -8.53
C THR A 34 32.83 -19.30 -7.45
N GLN A 35 32.92 -18.01 -7.12
CA GLN A 35 31.99 -17.35 -6.18
C GLN A 35 30.53 -17.43 -6.65
N ALA A 36 30.26 -17.17 -7.94
CA ALA A 36 28.91 -17.27 -8.50
C ALA A 36 28.36 -18.70 -8.37
N ASN A 37 29.16 -19.71 -8.69
CA ASN A 37 28.78 -21.12 -8.54
C ASN A 37 28.55 -21.53 -7.08
N LEU A 38 29.36 -21.01 -6.14
CA LEU A 38 29.17 -21.26 -4.72
C LEU A 38 27.85 -20.68 -4.19
N PHE A 39 27.50 -19.46 -4.62
CA PHE A 39 26.17 -18.91 -4.34
C PHE A 39 25.08 -19.78 -4.95
N ALA A 40 25.25 -20.24 -6.18
CA ALA A 40 24.25 -21.08 -6.85
C ALA A 40 24.02 -22.39 -6.09
N SER A 41 25.09 -23.07 -5.67
CA SER A 41 25.02 -24.29 -4.85
C SER A 41 24.45 -24.01 -3.45
N HIS A 42 24.73 -22.85 -2.85
CA HIS A 42 24.15 -22.48 -1.55
C HIS A 42 22.64 -22.22 -1.62
N TYR A 43 22.14 -21.72 -2.74
CA TYR A 43 20.72 -21.44 -2.96
C TYR A 43 19.96 -22.62 -3.57
N GLU A 44 20.68 -23.63 -4.08
CA GLU A 44 20.09 -24.88 -4.54
C GLU A 44 19.51 -25.65 -3.34
N GLN A 45 18.24 -26.05 -3.47
CA GLN A 45 17.54 -26.78 -2.43
C GLN A 45 17.09 -28.13 -2.96
N ASN A 46 17.15 -29.16 -2.12
CA ASN A 46 16.71 -30.50 -2.50
C ASN A 46 15.19 -30.55 -2.73
N PRO A 47 14.71 -31.42 -3.64
CA PRO A 47 13.26 -31.64 -3.80
C PRO A 47 12.60 -32.15 -2.53
N ILE A 48 11.27 -32.06 -2.47
CA ILE A 48 10.42 -32.75 -1.48
C ILE A 48 9.81 -33.93 -2.22
N GLU A 49 9.93 -35.14 -1.69
CA GLU A 49 9.41 -36.36 -2.33
C GLU A 49 7.89 -36.52 -2.14
N GLU A 50 7.29 -35.81 -1.20
CA GLU A 50 5.84 -35.80 -0.99
C GLU A 50 5.12 -35.07 -2.15
N PHE A 51 4.22 -35.79 -2.81
CA PHE A 51 3.37 -35.32 -3.90
C PHE A 51 1.91 -35.28 -3.46
N ILE A 52 1.19 -34.21 -3.81
CA ILE A 52 -0.25 -34.11 -3.58
C ILE A 52 -0.97 -34.12 -4.94
N PRO A 53 -1.86 -35.09 -5.22
CA PRO A 53 -2.65 -35.06 -6.45
C PRO A 53 -3.68 -33.93 -6.41
N PHE A 54 -3.75 -33.15 -7.49
CA PHE A 54 -4.69 -32.03 -7.63
C PHE A 54 -5.62 -32.22 -8.82
N ASP A 55 -6.90 -31.88 -8.64
CA ASP A 55 -7.79 -31.63 -9.77
C ASP A 55 -7.79 -30.12 -10.09
N LEU A 56 -7.14 -29.77 -11.20
CA LEU A 56 -7.10 -28.40 -11.72
C LEU A 56 -8.13 -28.18 -12.84
N SER A 57 -8.91 -29.19 -13.21
CA SER A 57 -9.81 -29.17 -14.37
C SER A 57 -11.13 -28.45 -14.14
N SER A 58 -11.47 -28.13 -12.88
CA SER A 58 -12.72 -27.48 -12.53
C SER A 58 -12.88 -26.11 -13.21
N ASN A 59 -13.83 -25.99 -14.13
CA ASN A 59 -14.23 -24.75 -14.75
C ASN A 59 -15.30 -24.08 -13.86
N GLU A 60 -14.86 -23.22 -12.94
CA GLU A 60 -15.77 -22.30 -12.25
C GLU A 60 -15.82 -20.96 -12.99
N ASP A 61 -17.04 -20.47 -13.25
CA ASP A 61 -17.36 -19.18 -13.88
C ASP A 61 -17.11 -17.99 -12.94
N ASN A 62 -15.92 -17.92 -12.37
CA ASN A 62 -15.47 -16.75 -11.63
C ASN A 62 -14.88 -15.73 -12.61
N TYR A 63 -15.22 -14.45 -12.44
CA TYR A 63 -14.70 -13.32 -13.26
C TYR A 63 -13.18 -13.34 -13.47
N TYR A 64 -12.42 -13.82 -12.48
CA TYR A 64 -10.97 -13.87 -12.59
C TYR A 64 -10.46 -14.84 -13.68
N ASN A 65 -11.27 -15.81 -14.12
CA ASN A 65 -10.92 -16.80 -15.16
C ASN A 65 -11.16 -16.31 -16.59
N ASN A 66 -11.87 -15.20 -16.79
CA ASN A 66 -12.18 -14.65 -18.12
C ASN A 66 -10.93 -14.19 -18.90
N SER A 67 -11.04 -13.97 -20.20
CA SER A 67 -9.96 -13.32 -20.96
C SER A 67 -9.69 -11.89 -20.46
N PHE A 68 -8.44 -11.45 -20.54
CA PHE A 68 -8.02 -10.08 -20.23
C PHE A 68 -8.46 -9.11 -21.33
N SER A 69 -8.61 -7.83 -20.95
CA SER A 69 -8.89 -6.73 -21.88
C SER A 69 -7.71 -5.76 -22.02
N VAL A 70 -7.73 -4.93 -23.07
CA VAL A 70 -6.72 -3.88 -23.30
C VAL A 70 -6.72 -2.86 -22.14
N ASP A 71 -7.89 -2.51 -21.63
CA ASP A 71 -8.04 -1.58 -20.50
C ASP A 71 -7.35 -2.10 -19.23
N GLU A 72 -7.45 -3.41 -18.95
CA GLU A 72 -6.76 -4.02 -17.82
C GLU A 72 -5.24 -3.91 -17.97
N ILE A 73 -4.72 -4.14 -19.18
CA ILE A 73 -3.29 -4.00 -19.49
C ILE A 73 -2.85 -2.56 -19.30
N ASP A 74 -3.54 -1.58 -19.88
CA ASP A 74 -3.15 -0.18 -19.78
C ASP A 74 -3.17 0.32 -18.33
N TYR A 75 -4.18 -0.09 -17.56
CA TYR A 75 -4.25 0.20 -16.12
C TYR A 75 -3.03 -0.36 -15.36
N VAL A 76 -2.66 -1.60 -15.64
CA VAL A 76 -1.52 -2.28 -15.00
C VAL A 76 -0.18 -1.67 -15.44
N LEU A 77 -0.02 -1.35 -16.72
CA LEU A 77 1.19 -0.74 -17.28
C LEU A 77 1.45 0.64 -16.67
N GLN A 78 0.43 1.48 -16.54
CA GLN A 78 0.57 2.80 -15.89
C GLN A 78 1.17 2.66 -14.49
N LYS A 79 0.69 1.68 -13.71
CA LYS A 79 1.12 1.42 -12.33
C LYS A 79 2.42 0.64 -12.19
N THR A 80 2.93 0.04 -13.25
CA THR A 80 4.13 -0.79 -13.19
C THR A 80 5.38 0.09 -13.05
N PRO A 81 6.17 -0.03 -11.97
CA PRO A 81 7.39 0.75 -11.80
C PRO A 81 8.48 0.29 -12.78
N ASN A 82 9.33 1.22 -13.22
CA ASN A 82 10.50 0.85 -14.02
C ASN A 82 11.58 0.25 -13.12
N THR A 83 11.71 -1.07 -13.16
CA THR A 83 12.67 -1.85 -12.34
C THR A 83 13.75 -2.47 -13.22
N SER A 84 14.81 -2.99 -12.60
CA SER A 84 15.86 -3.71 -13.31
C SER A 84 15.28 -4.90 -14.09
N PRO A 85 15.67 -5.09 -15.36
CA PRO A 85 15.12 -6.14 -16.20
C PRO A 85 15.61 -7.54 -15.76
N GLY A 86 14.94 -8.57 -16.27
CA GLY A 86 15.38 -9.95 -16.11
C GLY A 86 16.52 -10.31 -17.08
N ARG A 87 16.63 -11.59 -17.43
CA ARG A 87 17.59 -12.08 -18.43
C ARG A 87 17.36 -11.48 -19.81
N ASP A 88 16.11 -11.16 -20.15
CA ASP A 88 15.66 -10.62 -21.43
C ASP A 88 16.09 -9.16 -21.69
N GLY A 89 16.53 -8.42 -20.67
CA GLY A 89 16.91 -7.02 -20.81
C GLY A 89 15.72 -6.06 -21.02
N ILE A 90 14.48 -6.56 -21.05
CA ILE A 90 13.29 -5.76 -21.33
C ILE A 90 12.84 -5.01 -20.08
N THR A 91 12.74 -3.69 -20.17
CA THR A 91 12.31 -2.82 -19.08
C THR A 91 10.82 -2.48 -19.18
N ALA A 92 10.21 -2.06 -18.07
CA ALA A 92 8.80 -1.64 -18.09
C ALA A 92 8.58 -0.40 -18.99
N ASN A 93 9.59 0.47 -19.09
CA ASN A 93 9.52 1.65 -19.93
C ASN A 93 9.43 1.32 -21.42
N PHE A 94 10.06 0.24 -21.87
CA PHE A 94 9.96 -0.21 -23.26
C PHE A 94 8.51 -0.57 -23.57
N ILE A 95 7.87 -1.35 -22.70
CA ILE A 95 6.49 -1.83 -22.90
C ILE A 95 5.48 -0.67 -22.82
N LYS A 96 5.70 0.30 -21.92
CA LYS A 96 4.82 1.48 -21.79
C LYS A 96 4.79 2.35 -23.04
N ASN A 97 5.88 2.39 -23.79
CA ASN A 97 6.03 3.22 -24.99
C ASN A 97 5.68 2.46 -26.28
N LEU A 98 5.19 1.22 -26.18
CA LEU A 98 4.76 0.46 -27.36
C LEU A 98 3.46 1.05 -27.96
N PRO A 99 3.33 1.03 -29.31
CA PRO A 99 2.08 1.35 -29.99
C PRO A 99 0.93 0.44 -29.56
N THR A 100 -0.31 0.92 -29.71
CA THR A 100 -1.53 0.17 -29.34
C THR A 100 -1.62 -1.18 -30.07
N SER A 101 -1.18 -1.27 -31.33
CA SER A 101 -1.13 -2.53 -32.09
C SER A 101 -0.32 -3.62 -31.37
N PHE A 102 0.87 -3.28 -30.87
CA PHE A 102 1.72 -4.20 -30.11
C PHE A 102 1.13 -4.57 -28.76
N LYS A 103 0.39 -3.66 -28.11
CA LYS A 103 -0.33 -3.97 -26.87
C LYS A 103 -1.44 -5.01 -27.13
N SER A 104 -2.14 -4.90 -28.27
CA SER A 104 -3.13 -5.90 -28.69
C SER A 104 -2.50 -7.26 -28.96
N THR A 105 -1.33 -7.30 -29.60
CA THR A 105 -0.58 -8.56 -29.79
C THR A 105 -0.15 -9.16 -28.45
N LEU A 106 0.38 -8.34 -27.54
CA LEU A 106 0.76 -8.79 -26.20
C LEU A 106 -0.45 -9.32 -25.42
N LEU A 107 -1.61 -8.69 -25.57
CA LEU A 107 -2.87 -9.16 -24.99
C LEU A 107 -3.26 -10.54 -25.52
N SER A 108 -3.15 -10.76 -26.83
CA SER A 108 -3.44 -12.05 -27.45
C SER A 108 -2.57 -13.15 -26.84
N ILE A 109 -1.26 -12.90 -26.72
CA ILE A 109 -0.30 -13.84 -26.10
C ILE A 109 -0.68 -14.11 -24.64
N TYR A 110 -1.03 -13.08 -23.87
CA TYR A 110 -1.46 -13.25 -22.49
C TYR A 110 -2.75 -14.06 -22.36
N ASN A 111 -3.71 -13.87 -23.25
CA ASN A 111 -4.96 -14.62 -23.23
C ASN A 111 -4.77 -16.09 -23.63
N GLU A 112 -3.86 -16.37 -24.55
CA GLU A 112 -3.47 -17.73 -24.93
C GLU A 112 -2.74 -18.44 -23.78
N ILE A 113 -1.79 -17.78 -23.12
CA ILE A 113 -1.12 -18.28 -21.91
C ILE A 113 -2.15 -18.52 -20.79
N TRP A 114 -3.16 -17.66 -20.67
CA TRP A 114 -4.17 -17.77 -19.64
C TRP A 114 -5.13 -18.96 -19.86
N SER A 115 -5.53 -19.22 -21.10
CA SER A 115 -6.44 -20.32 -21.43
C SER A 115 -5.75 -21.68 -21.38
N THR A 116 -4.52 -21.77 -21.87
CA THR A 116 -3.72 -23.01 -21.89
C THR A 116 -3.07 -23.31 -20.53
N GLY A 117 -2.68 -22.27 -19.80
CA GLY A 117 -1.84 -22.37 -18.61
C GLY A 117 -0.36 -22.60 -18.92
N GLU A 118 0.05 -22.60 -20.20
CA GLU A 118 1.43 -22.85 -20.62
C GLU A 118 2.29 -21.60 -20.46
N ILE A 119 3.45 -21.74 -19.83
CA ILE A 119 4.32 -20.61 -19.49
C ILE A 119 5.58 -20.66 -20.34
N PRO A 120 5.93 -19.57 -21.05
CA PRO A 120 7.17 -19.49 -21.81
C PRO A 120 8.39 -19.87 -20.97
N PHE A 121 9.28 -20.66 -21.55
CA PHE A 121 10.49 -21.14 -20.85
C PHE A 121 11.35 -19.99 -20.31
N GLU A 122 11.41 -18.88 -21.05
CA GLU A 122 12.14 -17.66 -20.66
C GLU A 122 11.63 -17.07 -19.35
N TRP A 123 10.34 -17.22 -19.03
CA TRP A 123 9.73 -16.72 -17.79
C TRP A 123 9.98 -17.63 -16.58
N GLN A 124 10.34 -18.88 -16.83
CA GLN A 124 10.69 -19.86 -15.80
C GLN A 124 12.13 -19.67 -15.29
N ILE A 125 12.96 -18.90 -16.00
CA ILE A 125 14.35 -18.62 -15.63
C ILE A 125 14.46 -17.33 -14.80
N ALA A 126 15.10 -17.42 -13.63
CA ALA A 126 15.42 -16.27 -12.78
C ALA A 126 16.92 -15.95 -12.76
N LYS A 127 17.26 -14.66 -12.90
CA LYS A 127 18.61 -14.15 -12.62
C LYS A 127 18.71 -13.75 -11.15
N ILE A 128 19.49 -14.47 -10.35
CA ILE A 128 19.65 -14.19 -8.92
C ILE A 128 20.78 -13.19 -8.70
N LEU A 129 20.49 -12.12 -7.97
CA LEU A 129 21.45 -11.15 -7.47
C LEU A 129 21.61 -11.29 -5.94
N PRO A 130 22.77 -11.74 -5.46
CA PRO A 130 23.06 -11.79 -4.03
C PRO A 130 23.18 -10.37 -3.45
N ILE A 131 22.29 -10.00 -2.50
CA ILE A 131 22.33 -8.70 -1.82
C ILE A 131 22.67 -8.88 -0.33
N LEU A 132 23.75 -8.25 0.11
CA LEU A 132 24.19 -8.30 1.50
C LEU A 132 23.14 -7.76 2.47
N LYS A 133 22.84 -8.54 3.51
CA LYS A 133 22.02 -8.13 4.66
C LYS A 133 22.75 -7.00 5.42
N PRO A 134 22.07 -5.89 5.78
CA PRO A 134 22.72 -4.77 6.44
C PRO A 134 23.44 -5.16 7.74
N GLY A 135 24.72 -4.79 7.86
CA GLY A 135 25.52 -5.00 9.08
C GLY A 135 25.96 -6.45 9.31
N ARG A 136 25.81 -7.34 8.32
CA ARG A 136 26.34 -8.71 8.37
C ARG A 136 27.71 -8.79 7.72
N ASP A 137 28.45 -9.85 8.05
CA ASP A 137 29.79 -10.10 7.51
C ASP A 137 29.72 -10.35 6.00
N ILE A 138 30.54 -9.61 5.26
CA ILE A 138 30.66 -9.66 3.79
C ILE A 138 31.25 -11.00 3.35
N LYS A 139 32.08 -11.63 4.18
CA LYS A 139 32.76 -12.88 3.82
C LYS A 139 31.89 -14.13 3.96
N ASN A 140 30.76 -14.04 4.68
CA ASN A 140 29.85 -15.16 4.90
C ASN A 140 28.75 -15.19 3.83
N ILE A 141 28.63 -16.32 3.13
CA ILE A 141 27.64 -16.53 2.06
C ILE A 141 26.19 -16.42 2.56
N GLN A 142 25.91 -16.83 3.80
CA GLN A 142 24.58 -16.77 4.44
C GLN A 142 24.12 -15.32 4.72
N SER A 143 25.05 -14.37 4.67
CA SER A 143 24.77 -12.95 4.82
C SER A 143 24.05 -12.34 3.60
N TYR A 144 23.95 -13.05 2.48
CA TYR A 144 23.36 -12.54 1.24
C TYR A 144 21.93 -13.06 1.03
N ARG A 145 21.07 -12.20 0.49
CA ARG A 145 19.70 -12.56 0.06
C ARG A 145 19.68 -12.84 -1.45
N PRO A 146 19.02 -13.92 -1.90
CA PRO A 146 18.89 -14.22 -3.32
C PRO A 146 17.74 -13.41 -3.95
N ILE A 147 18.02 -12.21 -4.48
CA ILE A 147 16.99 -11.43 -5.17
C ILE A 147 16.82 -11.95 -6.61
N SER A 148 15.63 -12.46 -6.91
CA SER A 148 15.28 -13.00 -8.23
C SER A 148 14.78 -11.90 -9.17
N LEU A 149 15.53 -11.68 -10.26
CA LEU A 149 15.08 -10.87 -11.39
C LEU A 149 14.42 -11.77 -12.45
N THR A 150 13.09 -11.75 -12.46
CA THR A 150 12.26 -12.36 -13.51
C THR A 150 11.92 -11.35 -14.62
N SER A 151 11.51 -11.86 -15.79
CA SER A 151 11.08 -11.04 -16.93
C SER A 151 10.04 -9.99 -16.52
N VAL A 152 10.20 -8.76 -17.01
CA VAL A 152 9.22 -7.68 -16.75
C VAL A 152 7.90 -7.96 -17.46
N VAL A 153 7.93 -8.64 -18.61
CA VAL A 153 6.72 -9.08 -19.33
C VAL A 153 5.92 -10.05 -18.47
N CYS A 154 6.59 -11.00 -17.80
CA CYS A 154 5.95 -11.89 -16.84
C CYS A 154 5.38 -11.12 -15.64
N LYS A 155 6.13 -10.16 -15.07
CA LYS A 155 5.66 -9.34 -13.93
C LYS A 155 4.42 -8.50 -14.24
N ILE A 156 4.23 -8.11 -15.50
CA ILE A 156 3.00 -7.41 -15.93
C ILE A 156 1.82 -8.39 -15.88
N PHE A 157 2.01 -9.60 -16.40
CA PHE A 157 0.99 -10.65 -16.35
C PHE A 157 0.61 -11.04 -14.91
N GLU A 158 1.61 -11.25 -14.05
CA GLU A 158 1.41 -11.47 -12.61
C GLU A 158 0.57 -10.35 -11.96
N ARG A 159 0.77 -9.10 -12.39
CA ARG A 159 0.06 -7.93 -11.84
C ARG A 159 -1.38 -7.86 -12.32
N LEU A 160 -1.69 -8.32 -13.54
CA LEU A 160 -3.06 -8.49 -14.03
C LEU A 160 -3.83 -9.49 -13.15
N ILE A 161 -3.22 -10.65 -12.91
CA ILE A 161 -3.81 -11.72 -12.06
C ILE A 161 -4.03 -11.20 -10.63
N LEU A 162 -3.02 -10.56 -10.04
CA LEU A 162 -3.14 -9.99 -8.70
C LEU A 162 -4.25 -8.93 -8.61
N ASN A 163 -4.38 -8.08 -9.64
CA ASN A 163 -5.45 -7.07 -9.71
C ASN A 163 -6.83 -7.73 -9.72
N ARG A 164 -7.00 -8.83 -10.44
CA ARG A 164 -8.25 -9.63 -10.43
C ARG A 164 -8.54 -10.22 -9.06
N PHE A 165 -7.56 -10.86 -8.40
CA PHE A 165 -7.75 -11.42 -7.06
C PHE A 165 -8.12 -10.36 -6.01
N ILE A 166 -7.54 -9.18 -6.10
CA ILE A 166 -7.91 -8.05 -5.24
C ILE A 166 -9.35 -7.63 -5.53
N ASN A 167 -9.70 -7.49 -6.81
CA ASN A 167 -11.01 -7.03 -7.26
C ASN A 167 -12.15 -8.00 -6.95
N THR A 168 -11.91 -9.31 -6.96
CA THR A 168 -12.91 -10.33 -6.60
C THR A 168 -13.09 -10.49 -5.09
N GLY A 169 -12.30 -9.77 -4.28
CA GLY A 169 -12.44 -9.80 -2.83
C GLY A 169 -11.83 -11.03 -2.16
N ILE A 170 -11.02 -11.84 -2.86
CA ILE A 170 -10.34 -13.00 -2.27
C ILE A 170 -9.52 -12.60 -1.03
N HIS A 171 -8.90 -11.42 -1.06
CA HIS A 171 -8.16 -10.85 0.07
C HIS A 171 -9.00 -10.67 1.36
N ARG A 172 -10.34 -10.70 1.29
CA ARG A 172 -11.25 -10.61 2.44
C ARG A 172 -11.41 -11.95 3.16
N LYS A 173 -11.07 -13.08 2.53
CA LYS A 173 -11.09 -14.41 3.14
C LYS A 173 -9.94 -14.64 4.14
N PHE A 174 -9.01 -13.70 4.26
CA PHE A 174 -7.88 -13.79 5.19
C PHE A 174 -8.24 -13.24 6.57
N HIS A 175 -7.70 -13.89 7.61
CA HIS A 175 -7.89 -13.47 8.99
C HIS A 175 -7.55 -11.97 9.19
N PRO A 176 -8.30 -11.21 10.02
CA PRO A 176 -8.04 -9.79 10.24
C PRO A 176 -6.61 -9.51 10.71
N HIS A 177 -6.03 -10.39 11.52
CA HIS A 177 -4.66 -10.26 12.05
C HIS A 177 -3.56 -10.71 11.08
N HIS A 178 -3.92 -11.10 9.85
CA HIS A 178 -2.99 -11.35 8.76
C HIS A 178 -2.86 -10.10 7.89
N ALA A 179 -1.66 -9.52 7.88
CA ALA A 179 -1.30 -8.34 7.10
C ALA A 179 0.01 -8.58 6.31
N GLY A 180 0.41 -7.57 5.53
CA GLY A 180 1.55 -7.69 4.60
C GLY A 180 1.07 -8.21 3.25
N PHE A 181 1.46 -7.50 2.18
CA PHE A 181 1.07 -7.77 0.79
C PHE A 181 -0.45 -7.79 0.47
N LEU A 182 -1.31 -7.60 1.47
CA LEU A 182 -2.75 -7.45 1.31
C LEU A 182 -3.16 -5.97 1.21
N PRO A 183 -4.17 -5.64 0.39
CA PRO A 183 -4.71 -4.29 0.31
C PRO A 183 -5.12 -3.75 1.68
N GLN A 184 -4.81 -2.48 1.94
CA GLN A 184 -5.21 -1.74 3.15
C GLN A 184 -4.66 -2.26 4.49
N LYS A 185 -3.88 -3.34 4.52
CA LYS A 185 -3.26 -3.91 5.73
C LYS A 185 -1.74 -3.71 5.75
N ASP A 186 -1.30 -2.51 6.14
CA ASP A 186 0.11 -2.13 6.21
C ASP A 186 0.77 -2.46 7.57
N CYS A 187 2.05 -2.09 7.77
CA CYS A 187 2.71 -2.29 9.07
C CYS A 187 2.01 -1.52 10.20
N ASN A 188 1.52 -0.32 9.89
CA ASN A 188 0.89 0.57 10.87
C ASN A 188 -0.40 -0.05 11.43
N TYR A 189 -1.11 -0.82 10.60
CA TYR A 189 -2.28 -1.59 10.98
C TYR A 189 -1.96 -2.59 12.11
N ILE A 190 -1.00 -3.51 11.92
CA ILE A 190 -0.60 -4.50 12.96
C ILE A 190 -0.04 -3.80 14.21
N LEU A 191 0.80 -2.78 14.02
CA LEU A 191 1.34 -1.98 15.12
C LEU A 191 0.24 -1.35 15.99
N SER A 192 -0.85 -0.89 15.37
CA SER A 192 -1.99 -0.31 16.08
C SER A 192 -2.75 -1.35 16.90
N LEU A 193 -2.98 -2.54 16.32
CA LEU A 193 -3.67 -3.64 16.97
C LEU A 193 -2.90 -4.15 18.18
N VAL A 194 -1.61 -4.47 18.00
CA VAL A 194 -0.74 -4.94 19.07
C VAL A 194 -0.69 -3.91 20.19
N HIS A 195 -0.51 -2.63 19.86
CA HIS A 195 -0.50 -1.57 20.85
C HIS A 195 -1.83 -1.42 21.60
N HIS A 196 -2.96 -1.51 20.90
CA HIS A 196 -4.29 -1.50 21.53
C HIS A 196 -4.44 -2.66 22.52
N LYS A 197 -4.06 -3.88 22.14
CA LYS A 197 -4.14 -5.08 22.99
C LYS A 197 -3.27 -4.97 24.23
N ILE A 198 -2.05 -4.44 24.09
CA ILE A 198 -1.17 -4.19 25.24
C ILE A 198 -1.82 -3.19 26.22
N ILE A 199 -2.37 -2.09 25.71
CA ILE A 199 -3.02 -1.08 26.56
C ILE A 199 -4.25 -1.65 27.26
N GLN A 200 -5.08 -2.39 26.54
CA GLN A 200 -6.27 -3.03 27.09
C GLN A 200 -5.89 -3.97 28.24
N ALA A 201 -4.89 -4.84 28.04
CA ALA A 201 -4.45 -5.76 29.09
C ALA A 201 -3.88 -5.04 30.32
N LYS A 202 -3.14 -3.93 30.14
CA LYS A 202 -2.67 -3.09 31.25
C LYS A 202 -3.82 -2.45 32.06
N ASN A 203 -4.86 -1.99 31.37
CA ASN A 203 -6.03 -1.39 32.01
C ASN A 203 -6.84 -2.44 32.79
N ASP A 204 -6.96 -3.64 32.23
CA ASP A 204 -7.57 -4.80 32.88
C ASP A 204 -6.71 -5.40 34.00
N LYS A 205 -5.49 -4.89 34.23
CA LYS A 205 -4.48 -5.44 35.16
C LYS A 205 -4.17 -6.92 34.91
N LYS A 206 -4.18 -7.36 33.66
CA LYS A 206 -3.84 -8.72 33.25
C LYS A 206 -2.35 -8.84 32.91
N TYR A 207 -1.85 -10.07 32.97
CA TYR A 207 -0.57 -10.41 32.35
C TYR A 207 -0.70 -10.37 30.84
N PHE A 208 0.25 -9.73 30.15
CA PHE A 208 0.32 -9.70 28.70
C PHE A 208 1.71 -10.12 28.25
N ILE A 209 1.81 -11.30 27.65
CA ILE A 209 3.05 -11.86 27.12
C ILE A 209 2.98 -11.75 25.60
N LEU A 210 4.07 -11.31 24.99
CA LEU A 210 4.24 -11.28 23.54
C LEU A 210 5.54 -11.99 23.17
N ILE A 211 5.47 -12.86 22.17
CA ILE A 211 6.61 -13.55 21.57
C ILE A 211 6.68 -13.13 20.11
N LYS A 212 7.88 -12.76 19.67
CA LYS A 212 8.20 -12.60 18.27
C LYS A 212 8.83 -13.89 17.75
N LEU A 213 8.32 -14.41 16.64
CA LEU A 213 8.87 -15.54 15.89
C LEU A 213 9.29 -15.07 14.49
N ASP A 214 10.36 -15.64 13.95
CA ASP A 214 10.93 -15.33 12.62
C ASP A 214 11.08 -16.63 11.82
N ILE A 215 10.49 -16.70 10.63
CA ILE A 215 10.62 -17.89 9.77
C ILE A 215 11.99 -17.87 9.07
N ALA A 216 12.70 -18.99 9.12
CA ALA A 216 13.97 -19.17 8.43
C ALA A 216 13.74 -19.27 6.91
N SER A 217 14.39 -18.38 6.16
CA SER A 217 14.36 -18.35 4.69
C SER A 217 12.96 -18.48 4.10
N ALA A 218 12.00 -17.74 4.66
CA ALA A 218 10.56 -17.95 4.46
C ALA A 218 10.10 -18.18 3.01
N TYR A 219 10.55 -17.34 2.06
CA TYR A 219 10.18 -17.48 0.64
C TYR A 219 10.81 -18.69 -0.03
N ASP A 220 12.05 -19.02 0.35
CA ASP A 220 12.81 -20.11 -0.26
C ASP A 220 12.34 -21.47 0.28
N SER A 221 11.76 -21.51 1.48
CA SER A 221 11.33 -22.74 2.17
C SER A 221 9.92 -23.23 1.78
N VAL A 222 9.15 -22.46 1.00
CA VAL A 222 7.75 -22.81 0.67
C VAL A 222 7.67 -24.14 -0.10
N TRP A 223 6.86 -25.08 0.40
CA TRP A 223 6.53 -26.29 -0.33
C TRP A 223 5.47 -26.01 -1.40
N ARG A 224 5.79 -26.30 -2.67
CA ARG A 224 4.99 -25.91 -3.83
C ARG A 224 3.63 -26.61 -3.88
N ASP A 225 3.61 -27.92 -3.67
CA ASP A 225 2.37 -28.70 -3.67
C ASP A 225 1.46 -28.25 -2.51
N GLY A 226 2.04 -28.10 -1.32
CA GLY A 226 1.30 -27.54 -0.17
C GLY A 226 0.73 -26.14 -0.42
N LEU A 227 1.44 -25.30 -1.19
CA LEU A 227 0.94 -23.99 -1.61
C LEU A 227 -0.26 -24.12 -2.57
N ILE A 228 -0.20 -24.99 -3.57
CA ILE A 228 -1.30 -25.21 -4.53
C ILE A 228 -2.53 -25.78 -3.80
N TYR A 229 -2.33 -26.71 -2.88
CA TYR A 229 -3.38 -27.21 -2.01
C TYR A 229 -4.11 -26.05 -1.28
N LYS A 230 -3.36 -25.13 -0.66
CA LYS A 230 -3.94 -23.96 0.04
C LYS A 230 -4.62 -22.96 -0.90
N ILE A 231 -4.13 -22.81 -2.14
CA ILE A 231 -4.75 -21.96 -3.17
C ILE A 231 -6.12 -22.54 -3.57
N LEU A 232 -6.21 -23.86 -3.75
CA LEU A 232 -7.48 -24.54 -4.03
C LEU A 232 -8.45 -24.41 -2.84
N GLN A 233 -7.97 -24.56 -1.59
CA GLN A 233 -8.77 -24.32 -0.38
C GLN A 233 -9.26 -22.87 -0.24
N LEU A 234 -8.55 -21.89 -0.83
CA LEU A 234 -8.99 -20.50 -0.89
C LEU A 234 -10.15 -20.29 -1.87
N GLY A 235 -10.45 -21.28 -2.71
CA GLY A 235 -11.43 -21.24 -3.78
C GLY A 235 -10.91 -20.62 -5.08
N ILE A 236 -9.59 -20.61 -5.29
CA ILE A 236 -9.00 -20.23 -6.58
C ILE A 236 -8.91 -21.49 -7.42
N LYS A 237 -9.65 -21.53 -8.53
CA LYS A 237 -9.79 -22.70 -9.41
C LYS A 237 -9.73 -22.32 -10.88
N GLY A 238 -9.72 -23.31 -11.78
CA GLY A 238 -9.70 -23.08 -13.23
C GLY A 238 -8.37 -22.53 -13.74
N ASN A 239 -8.42 -21.63 -14.73
CA ASN A 239 -7.24 -21.04 -15.39
C ASN A 239 -6.25 -20.44 -14.40
N ALA A 240 -6.74 -19.75 -13.36
CA ALA A 240 -5.89 -19.18 -12.33
C ALA A 240 -5.08 -20.23 -11.55
N ALA A 241 -5.69 -21.35 -11.18
CA ALA A 241 -5.01 -22.42 -10.44
C ALA A 241 -4.01 -23.16 -11.35
N LYS A 242 -4.40 -23.48 -12.59
CA LYS A 242 -3.52 -24.09 -13.60
C LYS A 242 -2.28 -23.24 -13.85
N TRP A 243 -2.47 -21.95 -14.10
CA TRP A 243 -1.36 -21.03 -14.34
C TRP A 243 -0.46 -20.89 -13.11
N LEU A 244 -1.03 -20.76 -11.90
CA LEU A 244 -0.23 -20.67 -10.66
C LEU A 244 0.60 -21.93 -10.41
N HIS A 245 0.03 -23.11 -10.66
CA HIS A 245 0.75 -24.38 -10.60
C HIS A 245 1.94 -24.38 -11.56
N ASN A 246 1.71 -24.11 -12.84
CA ASN A 246 2.78 -24.10 -13.83
C ASN A 246 3.82 -22.98 -13.57
N PHE A 247 3.41 -21.87 -12.97
CA PHE A 247 4.29 -20.73 -12.68
C PHE A 247 5.35 -21.04 -11.61
N ILE A 248 4.99 -21.87 -10.63
CA ILE A 248 5.92 -22.26 -9.57
C ILE A 248 6.69 -23.54 -9.89
N GLN A 249 6.24 -24.36 -10.83
CA GLN A 249 6.93 -25.60 -11.24
C GLN A 249 8.10 -25.36 -12.21
N HIS A 250 9.00 -26.35 -12.30
CA HIS A 250 10.13 -26.44 -13.26
C HIS A 250 11.04 -25.20 -13.38
N ARG A 251 11.09 -24.35 -12.35
CA ARG A 251 11.87 -23.11 -12.38
C ARG A 251 13.36 -23.38 -12.38
N LYS A 252 14.09 -22.58 -13.16
CA LYS A 252 15.56 -22.59 -13.21
C LYS A 252 16.12 -21.23 -12.77
N PHE A 253 17.35 -21.21 -12.28
CA PHE A 253 18.02 -19.99 -11.93
C PHE A 253 19.53 -20.06 -12.18
N TYR A 254 20.14 -18.89 -12.30
CA TYR A 254 21.59 -18.71 -12.25
C TYR A 254 21.91 -17.48 -11.39
N VAL A 255 23.09 -17.48 -10.78
CA VAL A 255 23.56 -16.36 -9.97
C VAL A 255 24.47 -15.47 -10.82
N PHE A 256 24.17 -14.17 -10.82
CA PHE A 256 25.06 -13.16 -11.40
C PHE A 256 25.81 -12.45 -10.28
N TRP A 257 27.13 -12.61 -10.28
CA TRP A 257 28.02 -12.07 -9.27
C TRP A 257 29.26 -11.47 -9.93
N ARG A 258 29.53 -10.17 -9.69
CA ARG A 258 30.72 -9.46 -10.20
C ARG A 258 30.96 -9.65 -11.71
N ASN A 259 29.91 -9.53 -12.52
CA ASN A 259 29.91 -9.72 -13.98
C ASN A 259 30.18 -11.16 -14.46
N SER A 260 30.08 -12.13 -13.55
CA SER A 260 30.15 -13.55 -13.85
C SER A 260 28.82 -14.25 -13.61
N ASP A 261 28.46 -15.15 -14.52
CA ASP A 261 27.29 -16.02 -14.40
C ASP A 261 27.70 -17.38 -13.84
N SER A 262 26.89 -17.93 -12.93
CA SER A 262 27.01 -19.32 -12.50
C SER A 262 26.46 -20.29 -13.56
N THR A 263 26.73 -21.58 -13.37
CA THR A 263 25.96 -22.63 -14.05
C THR A 263 24.48 -22.53 -13.69
N MET A 264 23.61 -22.90 -14.64
CA MET A 264 22.17 -22.98 -14.41
C MET A 264 21.86 -24.09 -13.39
N ARG A 265 20.94 -23.82 -12.46
CA ARG A 265 20.46 -24.75 -11.44
C ARG A 265 18.94 -24.85 -11.48
N SER A 266 18.41 -25.97 -11.02
CA SER A 266 16.97 -26.16 -10.85
C SER A 266 16.54 -25.70 -9.47
N SER A 267 15.40 -25.04 -9.38
CA SER A 267 14.76 -24.69 -8.11
C SER A 267 13.58 -25.62 -7.89
N TYR A 268 13.61 -26.38 -6.79
CA TYR A 268 12.56 -27.36 -6.45
C TYR A 268 11.60 -26.89 -5.35
N ARG A 269 12.05 -25.94 -4.52
CA ARG A 269 11.27 -25.34 -3.43
C ARG A 269 11.24 -23.82 -3.56
N GLY A 270 10.35 -23.22 -2.79
CA GLY A 270 10.24 -21.79 -2.66
C GLY A 270 9.52 -21.10 -3.81
N ILE A 271 9.34 -19.80 -3.62
CA ILE A 271 8.72 -18.87 -4.56
C ILE A 271 9.70 -17.72 -4.88
N PRO A 272 9.73 -17.22 -6.12
CA PRO A 272 10.78 -16.30 -6.57
C PRO A 272 10.77 -14.94 -5.84
N GLN A 273 11.78 -14.67 -5.00
CA GLN A 273 11.88 -13.42 -4.26
C GLN A 273 12.08 -12.21 -5.19
N GLY A 274 11.00 -11.49 -5.48
CA GLY A 274 11.00 -10.34 -6.42
C GLY A 274 9.93 -10.43 -7.51
N SER A 275 9.20 -11.54 -7.58
CA SER A 275 7.95 -11.66 -8.34
C SER A 275 6.83 -10.83 -7.69
N VAL A 276 5.85 -10.45 -8.49
CA VAL A 276 4.71 -9.62 -8.05
C VAL A 276 3.74 -10.45 -7.22
N LEU A 277 3.51 -11.71 -7.59
CA LEU A 277 2.57 -12.60 -6.89
C LEU A 277 3.15 -13.25 -5.63
N SER A 278 4.49 -13.33 -5.48
CA SER A 278 5.11 -14.02 -4.35
C SER A 278 4.59 -13.59 -2.98
N GLY A 279 4.34 -12.28 -2.77
CA GLY A 279 3.79 -11.80 -1.50
C GLY A 279 2.39 -12.35 -1.21
N PHE A 280 1.51 -12.39 -2.21
CA PHE A 280 0.17 -12.96 -2.08
C PHE A 280 0.20 -14.48 -1.87
N LEU A 281 1.09 -15.17 -2.59
CA LEU A 281 1.28 -16.62 -2.45
C LEU A 281 1.78 -16.98 -1.06
N PHE A 282 2.76 -16.25 -0.52
CA PHE A 282 3.25 -16.46 0.84
C PHE A 282 2.16 -16.20 1.90
N THR A 283 1.37 -15.13 1.74
CA THR A 283 0.22 -14.86 2.60
C THR A 283 -0.83 -15.98 2.51
N THR A 284 -1.05 -16.57 1.34
CA THR A 284 -1.92 -17.75 1.18
C THR A 284 -1.35 -18.96 1.92
N TYR A 285 -0.03 -19.16 1.84
CA TYR A 285 0.66 -20.24 2.52
C TYR A 285 0.53 -20.20 4.05
N MET A 286 0.52 -19.00 4.63
CA MET A 286 0.43 -18.78 6.08
C MET A 286 -1.02 -18.68 6.60
N LYS A 287 -2.05 -18.95 5.77
CA LYS A 287 -3.46 -18.61 6.09
C LYS A 287 -4.05 -19.38 7.28
N ASP A 288 -3.73 -20.66 7.42
CA ASP A 288 -4.33 -21.64 8.34
C ASP A 288 -3.63 -21.71 9.71
N ILE A 289 -2.49 -21.04 9.89
CA ILE A 289 -1.78 -20.98 11.18
C ILE A 289 -2.65 -20.44 12.33
N PHE A 290 -3.65 -19.61 12.04
CA PHE A 290 -4.59 -19.07 13.03
C PHE A 290 -5.54 -20.15 13.60
N GLU A 291 -5.71 -21.27 12.90
CA GLU A 291 -6.56 -22.39 13.33
C GLU A 291 -5.78 -23.34 14.28
N ALA A 292 -4.45 -23.31 14.23
CA ALA A 292 -3.59 -24.16 15.05
C ALA A 292 -3.40 -23.68 16.51
N ILE A 293 -3.61 -22.40 16.77
CA ILE A 293 -3.29 -21.77 18.06
C ILE A 293 -4.41 -21.92 19.10
N HIS A 294 -4.06 -21.80 20.39
CA HIS A 294 -5.03 -21.82 21.48
C HIS A 294 -6.01 -20.64 21.38
N HIS A 295 -7.30 -20.86 21.67
CA HIS A 295 -8.36 -19.83 21.59
C HIS A 295 -8.17 -18.59 22.50
N LYS A 296 -7.31 -18.67 23.52
CA LYS A 296 -6.90 -17.53 24.38
C LYS A 296 -5.63 -16.80 23.91
N THR A 297 -4.98 -17.30 22.86
CA THR A 297 -3.81 -16.67 22.25
C THR A 297 -4.22 -15.98 20.95
N GLU A 298 -3.63 -14.83 20.67
CA GLU A 298 -3.81 -14.11 19.41
C GLU A 298 -2.50 -14.13 18.65
N CYS A 299 -2.59 -14.32 17.34
CA CYS A 299 -1.46 -14.28 16.42
C CYS A 299 -1.62 -13.09 15.49
N PHE A 300 -0.54 -12.34 15.25
CA PHE A 300 -0.47 -11.30 14.23
C PHE A 300 0.66 -11.62 13.27
N ILE A 301 0.35 -11.58 11.98
CA ILE A 301 1.32 -11.92 10.93
C ILE A 301 1.50 -10.73 10.02
N TYR A 302 2.76 -10.39 9.75
CA TYR A 302 3.12 -9.45 8.70
C TYR A 302 4.24 -10.07 7.88
N ALA A 303 3.89 -10.58 6.69
CA ALA A 303 4.83 -11.38 5.90
C ALA A 303 5.41 -12.53 6.75
N ASP A 304 6.73 -12.58 6.92
CA ASP A 304 7.50 -13.58 7.68
C ASP A 304 7.60 -13.29 9.20
N ASP A 305 7.28 -12.07 9.64
CA ASP A 305 7.23 -11.71 11.07
C ASP A 305 5.92 -12.23 11.69
N ILE A 306 6.03 -13.13 12.68
CA ILE A 306 4.89 -13.63 13.47
C ILE A 306 4.98 -13.09 14.89
N LEU A 307 3.87 -12.56 15.40
CA LEU A 307 3.73 -12.08 16.78
C LEU A 307 2.64 -12.90 17.47
N LEU A 308 3.02 -13.70 18.45
CA LEU A 308 2.08 -14.44 19.28
C LEU A 308 1.90 -13.71 20.60
N CYS A 309 0.67 -13.51 21.06
CA CYS A 309 0.43 -12.88 22.35
C CYS A 309 -0.72 -13.53 23.13
N CYS A 310 -0.70 -13.35 24.44
CA CYS A 310 -1.71 -13.86 25.35
C CYS A 310 -1.98 -12.86 26.45
N SER A 311 -3.26 -12.70 26.80
CA SER A 311 -3.71 -11.93 27.96
C SER A 311 -4.42 -12.84 28.96
N ALA A 312 -3.95 -12.90 30.21
CA ALA A 312 -4.57 -13.71 31.25
C ALA A 312 -4.44 -13.08 32.64
N SER A 313 -5.32 -13.43 33.57
CA SER A 313 -5.28 -12.92 34.95
C SER A 313 -4.06 -13.43 35.73
N ASN A 314 -3.57 -14.63 35.40
CA ASN A 314 -2.48 -15.30 36.09
C ASN A 314 -1.32 -15.60 35.13
N LEU A 315 -0.08 -15.44 35.62
CA LEU A 315 1.12 -15.68 34.83
C LEU A 315 1.23 -17.14 34.37
N SER A 316 0.98 -18.11 35.26
CA SER A 316 1.06 -19.53 34.93
C SER A 316 0.10 -19.94 33.83
N SER A 317 -1.13 -19.39 33.82
CA SER A 317 -2.10 -19.62 32.75
C SER A 317 -1.63 -19.01 31.44
N ALA A 318 -1.11 -17.77 31.46
CA ALA A 318 -0.57 -17.13 30.26
C ALA A 318 0.57 -17.96 29.64
N LEU A 319 1.51 -18.46 30.47
CA LEU A 319 2.61 -19.31 30.01
C LEU A 319 2.12 -20.65 29.47
N LYS A 320 1.13 -21.29 30.11
CA LYS A 320 0.53 -22.54 29.63
C LYS A 320 -0.12 -22.36 28.25
N TYR A 321 -0.90 -21.30 28.06
CA TYR A 321 -1.54 -21.02 26.77
C TYR A 321 -0.51 -20.70 25.69
N MET A 322 0.51 -19.91 26.01
CA MET A 322 1.60 -19.60 25.08
C MET A 322 2.40 -20.83 24.70
N GLN A 323 2.77 -21.69 25.66
CA GLN A 323 3.52 -22.91 25.39
C GLN A 323 2.72 -23.90 24.53
N PHE A 324 1.42 -24.05 24.79
CA PHE A 324 0.54 -24.86 23.94
C PHE A 324 0.54 -24.36 22.50
N SER A 325 0.37 -23.05 22.30
CA SER A 325 0.38 -22.45 20.97
C SER A 325 1.75 -22.56 20.29
N LEU A 326 2.86 -22.44 21.02
CA LEU A 326 4.21 -22.68 20.47
C LEU A 326 4.37 -24.12 19.97
N ASN A 327 3.92 -25.11 20.75
CA ASN A 327 3.99 -26.52 20.35
C ASN A 327 3.15 -26.77 19.10
N LYS A 328 1.95 -26.18 19.00
CA LYS A 328 1.10 -26.30 17.82
C LYS A 328 1.68 -25.59 16.60
N ILE A 329 2.28 -24.42 16.76
CA ILE A 329 2.99 -23.73 15.68
C ILE A 329 4.19 -24.54 15.21
N SER A 330 4.95 -25.17 16.12
CA SER A 330 6.05 -26.08 15.76
C SER A 330 5.55 -27.23 14.90
N GLN A 331 4.50 -27.92 15.36
CA GLN A 331 3.89 -29.04 14.63
C GLN A 331 3.36 -28.60 13.25
N TRP A 332 2.74 -27.42 13.18
CA TRP A 332 2.29 -26.81 11.92
C TRP A 332 3.46 -26.50 10.98
N CYS A 333 4.57 -25.97 11.50
CA CYS A 333 5.79 -25.72 10.72
C CYS A 333 6.35 -27.02 10.14
N ASP A 334 6.41 -28.09 10.94
CA ASP A 334 6.88 -29.42 10.51
C ASP A 334 6.00 -30.00 9.38
N THR A 335 4.67 -29.80 9.50
CA THR A 335 3.69 -30.25 8.49
C THR A 335 3.89 -29.51 7.17
N TRP A 336 4.06 -28.19 7.23
CA TRP A 336 4.23 -27.32 6.06
C TRP A 336 5.70 -27.08 5.70
N LYS A 337 6.62 -27.93 6.17
CA LYS A 337 8.06 -27.90 5.83
C LYS A 337 8.72 -26.53 6.03
N LEU A 338 8.28 -25.76 7.01
CA LEU A 338 8.85 -24.48 7.44
C LEU A 338 9.69 -24.67 8.70
N ASN A 339 10.68 -23.79 8.89
CA ASN A 339 11.51 -23.77 10.09
C ASN A 339 11.48 -22.38 10.74
N ILE A 340 11.47 -22.32 12.07
CA ILE A 340 11.58 -21.07 12.81
C ILE A 340 13.02 -20.83 13.21
N GLN A 341 13.52 -19.60 13.02
CA GLN A 341 14.84 -19.18 13.48
C GLN A 341 14.80 -18.88 14.98
N THR A 342 15.00 -19.91 15.80
CA THR A 342 14.96 -19.82 17.28
C THR A 342 15.87 -18.73 17.86
N GLU A 343 17.05 -18.51 17.27
CA GLU A 343 18.02 -17.47 17.68
C GLU A 343 17.50 -16.04 17.59
N LYS A 344 16.48 -15.79 16.77
CA LYS A 344 15.87 -14.46 16.59
C LYS A 344 14.55 -14.31 17.34
N CYS A 345 14.08 -15.38 17.98
CA CYS A 345 12.86 -15.34 18.77
C CYS A 345 13.12 -14.57 20.06
N GLU A 346 12.19 -13.69 20.43
CA GLU A 346 12.29 -12.87 21.63
C GLU A 346 10.93 -12.85 22.34
N ALA A 347 10.94 -12.99 23.66
CA ALA A 347 9.74 -12.84 24.50
C ALA A 347 9.81 -11.56 25.33
N ILE A 348 8.65 -10.92 25.55
CA ILE A 348 8.53 -9.75 26.41
C ILE A 348 7.23 -9.82 27.24
N ASN A 349 7.31 -9.37 28.48
CA ASN A 349 6.18 -9.21 29.37
C ASN A 349 5.80 -7.71 29.45
N PHE A 350 4.62 -7.35 28.96
CA PHE A 350 4.08 -5.99 29.02
C PHE A 350 3.14 -5.77 30.22
N SER A 351 3.07 -6.68 31.18
CA SER A 351 2.23 -6.51 32.36
C SER A 351 2.74 -5.42 33.31
N ASN A 352 1.88 -4.97 34.23
CA ASN A 352 2.28 -4.04 35.30
C ASN A 352 3.11 -4.73 36.39
N PHE A 353 3.12 -6.07 36.41
CA PHE A 353 3.83 -6.87 37.40
C PHE A 353 5.26 -7.07 36.94
N LYS A 354 6.23 -6.60 37.73
CA LYS A 354 7.67 -6.71 37.43
C LYS A 354 8.22 -8.14 37.57
N GLN A 355 7.38 -9.12 37.90
CA GLN A 355 7.81 -10.49 38.06
C GLN A 355 8.30 -11.01 36.70
N MET A 356 9.61 -11.26 36.60
CA MET A 356 10.15 -12.02 35.48
C MET A 356 9.64 -13.45 35.60
N PRO A 357 9.10 -14.04 34.52
CA PRO A 357 8.69 -15.43 34.54
C PRO A 357 9.88 -16.33 34.88
N SER A 358 9.76 -17.12 35.94
CA SER A 358 10.75 -18.12 36.34
C SER A 358 10.74 -19.35 35.41
N SER A 359 9.61 -19.59 34.73
CA SER A 359 9.46 -20.65 33.74
C SER A 359 9.85 -20.17 32.34
N HIS A 360 10.67 -20.96 31.68
CA HIS A 360 11.11 -20.70 30.31
C HIS A 360 10.08 -21.23 29.31
N LEU A 361 9.71 -20.39 28.35
CA LEU A 361 8.99 -20.82 27.15
C LEU A 361 9.98 -21.52 26.23
N LYS A 362 9.62 -22.70 25.71
CA LYS A 362 10.49 -23.51 24.85
C LYS A 362 9.93 -23.61 23.44
N LEU A 363 10.81 -23.61 22.46
CA LEU A 363 10.52 -23.89 21.06
C LEU A 363 11.63 -24.78 20.51
N TYR A 364 11.28 -25.95 19.95
CA TYR A 364 12.25 -27.00 19.57
C TYR A 364 13.25 -27.32 20.71
N ASP A 365 12.73 -27.46 21.94
CA ASP A 365 13.50 -27.66 23.18
C ASP A 365 14.50 -26.55 23.56
N GLN A 366 14.55 -25.45 22.79
CA GLN A 366 15.36 -24.28 23.10
C GLN A 366 14.55 -23.22 23.84
N ASN A 367 15.16 -22.62 24.87
CA ASN A 367 14.53 -21.55 25.65
C ASN A 367 14.47 -20.25 24.84
N ILE A 368 13.28 -19.64 24.78
CA ILE A 368 13.11 -18.32 24.18
C ILE A 368 13.61 -17.24 25.17
N PRO A 369 14.54 -16.35 24.76
CA PRO A 369 15.08 -15.33 25.65
C PRO A 369 14.04 -14.25 25.98
N TRP A 370 13.98 -13.88 27.27
CA TRP A 370 13.18 -12.75 27.74
C TRP A 370 13.94 -11.44 27.58
N THR A 371 13.28 -10.43 27.04
CA THR A 371 13.86 -9.11 26.78
C THR A 371 13.01 -8.00 27.38
N SER A 372 13.65 -6.87 27.71
CA SER A 372 12.97 -5.66 28.20
C SER A 372 12.53 -4.72 27.08
N ASN A 373 13.08 -4.91 25.88
CA ASN A 373 12.79 -4.14 24.67
C ASN A 373 12.68 -5.09 23.49
N ILE A 374 11.58 -5.01 22.75
CA ILE A 374 11.35 -5.84 21.57
C ILE A 374 11.14 -4.96 20.34
N LYS A 375 11.67 -5.36 19.19
CA LYS A 375 11.50 -4.64 17.93
C LYS A 375 10.38 -5.26 17.09
N ILE A 376 9.28 -4.54 16.94
CA ILE A 376 8.09 -4.96 16.18
C ILE A 376 7.92 -4.04 14.97
N LEU A 377 7.97 -4.59 13.76
CA LEU A 377 7.74 -3.88 12.49
C LEU A 377 8.42 -2.50 12.39
N GLY A 378 9.63 -2.37 12.93
CA GLY A 378 10.44 -1.14 12.88
C GLY A 378 10.33 -0.20 14.09
N LEU A 379 9.38 -0.42 15.00
CA LEU A 379 9.29 0.27 16.29
C LEU A 379 9.90 -0.57 17.41
N ILE A 380 10.45 0.09 18.44
CA ILE A 380 10.99 -0.59 19.62
C ILE A 380 10.03 -0.34 20.78
N PHE A 381 9.45 -1.41 21.32
CA PHE A 381 8.55 -1.36 22.45
C PHE A 381 9.31 -1.79 23.71
N SER A 382 9.34 -0.93 24.71
CA SER A 382 9.84 -1.27 26.05
C SER A 382 8.70 -1.87 26.90
N ALA A 383 9.01 -2.76 27.85
CA ALA A 383 8.02 -3.38 28.74
C ALA A 383 7.15 -2.34 29.50
N ASN A 384 7.75 -1.20 29.85
CA ASN A 384 7.06 -0.07 30.48
C ASN A 384 6.26 0.83 29.49
N LEU A 385 6.27 0.52 28.19
CA LEU A 385 5.71 1.32 27.09
C LEU A 385 6.33 2.71 26.91
N SER A 386 7.53 2.96 27.44
CA SER A 386 8.32 4.13 27.06
C SER A 386 8.91 3.93 25.66
N PHE A 387 8.93 5.00 24.86
CA PHE A 387 9.57 5.00 23.54
C PHE A 387 10.98 5.62 23.57
N LYS A 388 11.56 5.85 24.76
CA LYS A 388 12.92 6.39 24.91
C LYS A 388 13.96 5.58 24.14
N GLN A 389 13.94 4.25 24.24
CA GLN A 389 14.88 3.39 23.50
C GLN A 389 14.67 3.49 21.97
N HIS A 390 13.41 3.60 21.53
CA HIS A 390 13.09 3.83 20.13
C HIS A 390 13.66 5.17 19.63
N PHE A 391 13.49 6.25 20.37
CA PHE A 391 14.01 7.57 19.99
C PHE A 391 15.54 7.64 20.03
N LEU A 392 16.20 6.94 20.97
CA LEU A 392 17.65 6.81 20.97
C LEU A 392 18.16 6.05 19.73
N HIS A 393 17.48 4.99 19.33
CA HIS A 393 17.78 4.26 18.10
C HIS A 393 17.59 5.15 16.86
N LEU A 394 16.47 5.87 16.77
CA LEU A 394 16.21 6.84 15.70
C LEU A 394 17.27 7.95 15.66
N LYS A 395 17.71 8.46 16.82
CA LYS A 395 18.79 9.45 16.90
C LYS A 395 20.07 8.91 16.27
N LYS A 396 20.52 7.72 16.66
CA LYS A 396 21.72 7.08 16.08
C LYS A 396 21.60 6.91 14.56
N ALA A 397 20.44 6.44 14.09
CA ALA A 397 20.19 6.25 12.65
C ALA A 397 20.10 7.57 11.85
N THR A 398 19.62 8.64 12.49
CA THR A 398 19.41 9.96 11.88
C THR A 398 20.70 10.77 11.80
N ILE A 399 21.58 10.68 12.81
CA ILE A 399 22.89 11.35 12.81
C ILE A 399 23.70 11.00 11.57
N LYS A 400 23.70 9.73 11.15
CA LYS A 400 24.38 9.29 9.92
C LYS A 400 23.87 10.03 8.67
N ARG A 401 22.56 10.22 8.55
CA ARG A 401 21.92 10.94 7.44
C ARG A 401 22.19 12.43 7.51
N LEU A 402 22.19 12.98 8.72
CA LEU A 402 22.48 14.38 8.97
C LEU A 402 23.94 14.73 8.64
N ASN A 403 24.89 13.82 8.91
CA ASN A 403 26.29 13.99 8.48
C ASN A 403 26.42 13.98 6.95
N ALA A 404 25.68 13.11 6.25
CA ALA A 404 25.64 13.14 4.80
C ALA A 404 24.99 14.42 4.25
N LEU A 405 23.94 14.92 4.91
CA LEU A 405 23.32 16.21 4.58
C LEU A 405 24.31 17.37 4.76
N LYS A 406 25.06 17.40 5.87
CA LYS A 406 26.09 18.42 6.13
C LYS A 406 27.12 18.48 5.01
N ALA A 407 27.55 17.33 4.50
CA ALA A 407 28.48 17.28 3.38
C ALA A 407 27.89 18.05 2.18
N ILE A 408 26.66 17.77 1.76
CA ILE A 408 26.08 18.39 0.56
C ILE A 408 25.49 19.80 0.75
N ALA A 409 25.50 20.34 1.98
CA ALA A 409 24.85 21.60 2.35
C ALA A 409 25.82 22.79 2.43
N ALA A 410 27.01 22.71 1.84
CA ALA A 410 28.00 23.78 1.88
C ALA A 410 27.54 25.04 1.11
N ASN A 411 27.91 26.23 1.58
CA ASN A 411 27.48 27.49 0.96
C ASN A 411 28.12 27.75 -0.42
N SER A 412 29.32 27.21 -0.67
CA SER A 412 30.09 27.47 -1.91
C SER A 412 29.86 26.45 -3.03
N TRP A 413 29.47 25.22 -2.70
CA TRP A 413 29.28 24.13 -3.67
C TRP A 413 28.06 23.26 -3.39
N GLY A 414 27.33 23.55 -2.31
CA GLY A 414 26.18 22.77 -1.88
C GLY A 414 24.95 23.01 -2.74
N THR A 415 23.96 22.16 -2.52
CA THR A 415 22.71 22.21 -3.29
C THR A 415 21.82 23.36 -2.82
N ARG A 416 20.99 23.91 -3.71
CA ARG A 416 19.94 24.88 -3.35
C ARG A 416 19.10 24.39 -2.16
N THR A 417 18.73 25.32 -1.28
CA THR A 417 17.92 25.10 -0.07
C THR A 417 16.66 24.27 -0.33
N THR A 418 15.96 24.52 -1.43
CA THR A 418 14.74 23.79 -1.81
C THR A 418 14.98 22.29 -1.98
N HIS A 419 16.06 21.91 -2.65
CA HIS A 419 16.45 20.51 -2.82
C HIS A 419 16.97 19.89 -1.50
N LEU A 420 17.72 20.65 -0.70
CA LEU A 420 18.16 20.19 0.62
C LEU A 420 16.96 19.89 1.53
N LEU A 421 15.95 20.77 1.54
CA LEU A 421 14.71 20.54 2.28
C LEU A 421 13.94 19.33 1.75
N GLN A 422 13.91 19.09 0.43
CA GLN A 422 13.36 17.85 -0.13
C GLN A 422 14.12 16.61 0.36
N ILE A 423 15.45 16.66 0.44
CA ILE A 423 16.28 15.58 0.97
C ILE A 423 16.00 15.34 2.46
N VAL A 424 15.93 16.41 3.27
CA VAL A 424 15.56 16.33 4.70
C VAL A 424 14.21 15.65 4.85
N ASN A 425 13.22 16.10 4.07
CA ASN A 425 11.86 15.58 4.09
C ASN A 425 11.80 14.09 3.69
N ALA A 426 12.54 13.70 2.65
CA ALA A 426 12.52 12.34 2.12
C ALA A 426 13.31 11.33 2.96
N THR A 427 14.39 11.77 3.64
CA THR A 427 15.34 10.83 4.27
C THR A 427 15.38 10.88 5.80
N ILE A 428 15.18 12.07 6.39
CA ILE A 428 15.23 12.30 7.84
C ILE A 428 13.80 12.33 8.39
N ARG A 429 12.98 13.26 7.91
CA ARG A 429 11.62 13.47 8.42
C ARG A 429 10.75 12.22 8.26
N SER A 430 10.75 11.61 7.08
CA SER A 430 10.03 10.34 6.82
C SER A 430 10.40 9.22 7.81
N LYS A 431 11.65 9.20 8.30
CA LYS A 431 12.13 8.20 9.26
C LYS A 431 11.68 8.51 10.69
N LEU A 432 11.60 9.79 11.05
CA LEU A 432 11.13 10.24 12.37
C LEU A 432 9.60 10.12 12.52
N GLU A 433 8.87 10.19 11.41
CA GLU A 433 7.40 10.12 11.38
C GLU A 433 6.84 8.68 11.36
N TYR A 434 7.66 7.68 11.02
CA TYR A 434 7.21 6.29 10.91
C TYR A 434 6.67 5.75 12.24
N GLY A 435 5.41 5.32 12.27
CA GLY A 435 4.76 4.76 13.47
C GLY A 435 4.23 5.80 14.46
N CYS A 436 4.07 7.06 14.03
CA CYS A 436 3.66 8.18 14.89
C CYS A 436 2.34 7.99 15.64
N HIS A 437 1.39 7.25 15.06
CA HIS A 437 0.09 6.93 15.67
C HIS A 437 0.21 6.06 16.93
N VAL A 438 1.30 5.32 17.08
CA VAL A 438 1.60 4.51 18.28
C VAL A 438 2.20 5.39 19.38
N PHE A 439 3.27 6.12 19.06
CA PHE A 439 4.06 6.87 20.05
C PHE A 439 3.61 8.31 20.28
N ILE A 440 2.47 8.74 19.73
CA ILE A 440 1.91 10.09 19.96
C ILE A 440 1.71 10.44 21.45
N THR A 441 1.53 9.43 22.31
CA THR A 441 1.38 9.58 23.77
C THR A 441 2.71 9.65 24.52
N SER A 442 3.84 9.62 23.81
CA SER A 442 5.15 9.80 24.43
C SER A 442 5.21 11.13 25.17
N SER A 443 6.04 11.19 26.19
CA SER A 443 6.25 12.42 26.95
C SER A 443 6.79 13.54 26.05
N LYS A 444 6.50 14.80 26.41
CA LYS A 444 7.00 15.97 25.68
C LYS A 444 8.53 15.93 25.56
N SER A 445 9.23 15.47 26.60
CA SER A 445 10.70 15.33 26.64
C SER A 445 11.21 14.26 25.65
N GLU A 446 10.52 13.13 25.53
CA GLU A 446 10.85 12.10 24.54
C GLU A 446 10.68 12.62 23.11
N ILE A 447 9.57 13.31 22.80
CA ILE A 447 9.32 13.91 21.47
C ILE A 447 10.33 15.02 21.16
N LEU A 448 10.68 15.84 22.16
CA LEU A 448 11.70 16.89 22.03
C LEU A 448 13.05 16.31 21.55
N THR A 449 13.39 15.07 21.93
CA THR A 449 14.64 14.42 21.51
C THR A 449 14.75 14.29 20.00
N ILE A 450 13.67 13.88 19.32
CA ILE A 450 13.64 13.78 17.84
C ILE A 450 13.36 15.12 17.19
N GLU A 451 12.63 16.01 17.86
CA GLU A 451 12.34 17.35 17.34
C GLU A 451 13.61 18.20 17.25
N ILE A 452 14.54 18.08 18.20
CA ILE A 452 15.86 18.72 18.12
C ILE A 452 16.60 18.27 16.85
N LEU A 453 16.62 16.98 16.54
CA LEU A 453 17.28 16.45 15.34
C LEU A 453 16.69 17.00 14.05
N TYR A 454 15.36 17.06 13.99
CA TYR A 454 14.65 17.65 12.85
C TYR A 454 15.02 19.13 12.67
N ARG A 455 14.98 19.91 13.76
CA ARG A 455 15.36 21.33 13.74
C ARG A 455 16.84 21.53 13.36
N THR A 456 17.73 20.63 13.75
CA THR A 456 19.13 20.66 13.32
C THR A 456 19.25 20.40 11.81
N ALA A 457 18.50 19.43 11.28
CA ALA A 457 18.48 19.15 9.85
C ALA A 457 17.95 20.34 9.02
N LEU A 458 16.91 21.04 9.51
CA LEU A 458 16.39 22.24 8.86
C LEU A 458 17.44 23.35 8.82
N ARG A 459 18.19 23.58 9.91
CA ARG A 459 19.27 24.58 9.92
C ARG A 459 20.35 24.30 8.90
N PHE A 460 20.75 23.03 8.74
CA PHE A 460 21.71 22.68 7.68
C PHE A 460 21.12 22.89 6.29
N ALA A 461 19.85 22.57 6.07
CA ALA A 461 19.23 22.77 4.77
C ALA A 461 19.08 24.25 4.41
N THR A 462 18.82 25.13 5.39
CA THR A 462 18.62 26.57 5.16
C THR A 462 19.88 27.42 5.34
N GLY A 463 20.98 26.85 5.85
CA GLY A 463 22.19 27.61 6.21
C GLY A 463 22.03 28.53 7.43
N LEU A 464 20.93 28.41 8.18
CA LEU A 464 20.63 29.30 9.31
C LEU A 464 21.46 28.93 10.56
N PRO A 465 21.94 29.94 11.32
CA PRO A 465 22.76 29.70 12.49
C PRO A 465 22.00 29.03 13.65
N LYS A 466 22.75 28.49 14.62
CA LYS A 466 22.18 27.75 15.76
C LYS A 466 21.21 28.60 16.60
N TRP A 467 21.49 29.89 16.75
CA TRP A 467 20.72 30.84 17.56
C TRP A 467 19.44 31.35 16.88
N THR A 468 19.17 30.99 15.62
CA THR A 468 17.92 31.39 14.96
C THR A 468 16.69 30.93 15.77
N PRO A 469 15.78 31.86 16.13
CA PRO A 469 14.52 31.53 16.80
C PRO A 469 13.73 30.46 16.02
N ILE A 470 13.14 29.52 16.75
CA ILE A 470 12.43 28.37 16.14
C ILE A 470 11.30 28.81 15.20
N PRO A 471 10.45 29.80 15.53
CA PRO A 471 9.40 30.25 14.61
C PRO A 471 9.95 30.77 13.29
N ILE A 472 11.08 31.48 13.33
CA ILE A 472 11.76 32.01 12.13
C ILE A 472 12.32 30.85 11.30
N LEU A 473 13.04 29.90 11.91
CA LEU A 473 13.55 28.72 11.21
C LEU A 473 12.44 27.95 10.48
N LEU A 474 11.30 27.75 11.15
CA LEU A 474 10.17 27.04 10.57
C LEU A 474 9.52 27.81 9.40
N LYS A 475 9.38 29.14 9.55
CA LYS A 475 8.86 30.02 8.51
C LYS A 475 9.77 30.01 7.27
N GLU A 476 11.07 30.24 7.45
CA GLU A 476 12.07 30.23 6.36
C GLU A 476 12.17 28.87 5.65
N ALA A 477 12.03 27.76 6.40
CA ALA A 477 12.04 26.42 5.82
C ALA A 477 10.71 26.03 5.16
N GLY A 478 9.65 26.82 5.31
CA GLY A 478 8.28 26.45 4.90
C GLY A 478 7.81 25.15 5.57
N GLN A 479 8.16 24.94 6.84
CA GLN A 479 7.85 23.72 7.58
C GLN A 479 7.11 24.01 8.89
N ILE A 480 6.38 23.01 9.39
CA ILE A 480 5.78 23.02 10.73
C ILE A 480 6.65 22.25 11.73
N SER A 481 6.38 22.42 13.03
CA SER A 481 7.05 21.65 14.08
C SER A 481 6.79 20.15 13.91
N LEU A 482 7.78 19.32 14.27
CA LEU A 482 7.65 17.86 14.16
C LEU A 482 6.54 17.33 15.09
N SER A 483 6.40 17.91 16.27
CA SER A 483 5.35 17.58 17.23
C SER A 483 3.95 17.81 16.69
N LEU A 484 3.70 18.96 16.03
CA LEU A 484 2.42 19.23 15.37
C LEU A 484 2.19 18.27 14.21
N ARG A 485 3.23 17.99 13.43
CA ARG A 485 3.16 17.09 12.28
C ARG A 485 2.86 15.64 12.66
N ILE A 486 3.49 15.13 13.71
CA ILE A 486 3.20 13.80 14.30
C ILE A 486 1.73 13.70 14.68
N ARG A 487 1.18 14.75 15.30
CA ARG A 487 -0.23 14.82 15.67
C ARG A 487 -1.13 14.77 14.43
N MET A 488 -0.90 15.63 13.44
CA MET A 488 -1.66 15.65 12.19
C MET A 488 -1.63 14.30 11.45
N LEU A 489 -0.48 13.62 11.42
CA LEU A 489 -0.34 12.32 10.75
C LEU A 489 -1.09 11.20 11.49
N ALA A 490 -1.02 11.20 12.83
CA ALA A 490 -1.78 10.26 13.64
C ALA A 490 -3.30 10.48 13.46
N GLU A 491 -3.76 11.73 13.46
CA GLU A 491 -5.17 12.08 13.22
C GLU A 491 -5.63 11.61 11.84
N ARG A 492 -4.87 11.91 10.78
CA ARG A 492 -5.16 11.42 9.42
C ARG A 492 -5.22 9.89 9.35
N PHE A 493 -4.32 9.20 10.06
CA PHE A 493 -4.34 7.75 10.14
C PHE A 493 -5.64 7.24 10.76
N PHE A 494 -6.11 7.84 11.86
CA PHE A 494 -7.35 7.42 12.49
C PHE A 494 -8.60 7.73 11.66
N LEU A 495 -8.71 8.95 11.13
CA LEU A 495 -9.85 9.36 10.30
C LEU A 495 -9.96 8.51 9.04
N LYS A 496 -8.82 8.17 8.42
CA LYS A 496 -8.79 7.23 7.30
C LYS A 496 -9.37 5.89 7.70
N ASN A 497 -8.96 5.33 8.84
CA ASN A 497 -9.48 4.03 9.29
C ASN A 497 -10.96 4.06 9.69
N LEU A 498 -11.46 5.18 10.22
CA LEU A 498 -12.89 5.37 10.45
C LEU A 498 -13.68 5.45 9.13
N SER A 499 -13.18 6.23 8.16
CA SER A 499 -13.84 6.38 6.86
C SER A 499 -13.95 5.04 6.11
N LEU A 500 -12.97 4.15 6.28
CA LEU A 500 -13.01 2.82 5.68
C LEU A 500 -14.14 1.94 6.26
N GLY A 501 -14.76 2.29 7.39
CA GLY A 501 -15.84 1.50 7.98
C GLY A 501 -15.44 0.05 8.21
N GLU A 502 -16.34 -0.89 7.93
CA GLU A 502 -16.09 -2.34 8.03
C GLU A 502 -14.94 -2.84 7.14
N PHE A 503 -14.55 -2.09 6.09
CA PHE A 503 -13.38 -2.43 5.28
C PHE A 503 -12.06 -2.27 6.05
N SER A 504 -12.03 -1.44 7.10
CA SER A 504 -10.90 -1.40 8.03
C SER A 504 -11.17 -2.34 9.20
N PRO A 505 -10.35 -3.37 9.41
CA PRO A 505 -10.54 -4.19 10.60
C PRO A 505 -10.07 -3.48 11.88
N LEU A 506 -9.52 -2.25 11.81
CA LEU A 506 -9.38 -1.37 12.98
C LEU A 506 -10.71 -0.77 13.42
N PHE A 507 -11.70 -0.67 12.52
CA PHE A 507 -12.97 -0.01 12.78
C PHE A 507 -13.67 -0.54 14.02
N HIS A 508 -13.74 -1.86 14.21
CA HIS A 508 -14.31 -2.46 15.42
C HIS A 508 -13.58 -2.06 16.71
N TYR A 509 -12.26 -1.90 16.67
CA TYR A 509 -11.46 -1.46 17.81
C TYR A 509 -11.55 0.05 18.06
N LEU A 510 -11.96 0.83 17.05
CA LEU A 510 -12.14 2.28 17.12
C LEU A 510 -13.58 2.66 17.50
N ARG A 511 -14.57 1.81 17.24
CA ARG A 511 -16.01 2.05 17.43
C ARG A 511 -16.48 2.33 18.86
N PRO A 512 -15.86 1.88 19.98
CA PRO A 512 -16.34 2.28 21.30
C PRO A 512 -15.89 3.72 21.60
N LEU A 513 -16.56 4.69 20.97
CA LEU A 513 -16.44 6.13 21.21
C LEU A 513 -17.36 6.59 22.37
N THR A 514 -18.13 5.68 22.95
CA THR A 514 -19.16 6.00 23.96
C THR A 514 -19.00 5.13 25.19
N SER A 515 -18.06 5.48 26.07
CA SER A 515 -18.23 5.23 27.49
C SER A 515 -17.31 6.14 28.27
N ARG A 516 -17.89 6.96 29.15
CA ARG A 516 -17.19 7.72 30.21
C ARG A 516 -16.52 6.73 31.17
N LEU A 517 -15.50 6.02 30.74
CA LEU A 517 -14.68 5.20 31.62
C LEU A 517 -13.71 6.15 32.33
N ARG A 518 -13.69 6.12 33.68
CA ARG A 518 -12.65 6.77 34.48
C ARG A 518 -11.29 6.32 33.96
N LEU A 519 -10.56 7.24 33.31
CA LEU A 519 -9.37 6.94 32.53
C LEU A 519 -8.17 6.66 33.45
N ARG A 520 -7.53 5.49 33.28
CA ARG A 520 -6.17 5.25 33.74
C ARG A 520 -5.23 5.32 32.54
N LYS A 521 -4.06 5.96 32.71
CA LYS A 521 -3.01 5.92 31.68
C LYS A 521 -2.38 4.51 31.67
N PRO A 522 -2.09 3.94 30.49
CA PRO A 522 -2.21 4.51 29.14
C PRO A 522 -3.62 4.42 28.55
N VAL A 523 -4.03 5.45 27.80
CA VAL A 523 -5.37 5.55 27.21
C VAL A 523 -5.48 4.64 25.97
N PRO A 524 -6.55 3.84 25.81
CA PRO A 524 -6.83 3.03 24.62
C PRO A 524 -6.92 3.84 23.32
N LEU A 525 -6.72 3.17 22.18
CA LEU A 525 -6.72 3.80 20.85
C LEU A 525 -8.03 4.51 20.48
N SER A 526 -9.19 3.89 20.79
CA SER A 526 -10.52 4.44 20.53
C SER A 526 -10.79 5.73 21.31
N ILE A 527 -10.42 5.75 22.59
CA ILE A 527 -10.61 6.93 23.45
C ILE A 527 -9.71 8.08 23.00
N ARG A 528 -8.46 7.78 22.60
CA ARG A 528 -7.58 8.80 22.00
C ARG A 528 -8.24 9.43 20.78
N LEU A 529 -8.89 8.63 19.96
CA LEU A 529 -9.59 9.12 18.79
C LEU A 529 -10.79 9.99 19.17
N ALA A 530 -11.61 9.55 20.13
CA ALA A 530 -12.73 10.34 20.65
C ALA A 530 -12.29 11.72 21.16
N GLU A 531 -11.24 11.77 21.99
CA GLU A 531 -10.71 13.03 22.51
C GLU A 531 -10.20 13.96 21.40
N GLN A 532 -9.62 13.41 20.33
CA GLN A 532 -9.10 14.21 19.22
C GLN A 532 -10.20 14.71 18.29
N ILE A 533 -11.21 13.88 17.99
CA ILE A 533 -12.38 14.28 17.21
C ILE A 533 -13.10 15.43 17.92
N ASN A 534 -13.32 15.29 19.23
CA ASN A 534 -13.94 16.34 20.05
C ASN A 534 -13.13 17.63 20.04
N LYS A 535 -11.79 17.56 20.10
CA LYS A 535 -10.92 18.76 20.02
C LYS A 535 -10.96 19.46 18.67
N LEU A 536 -11.17 18.72 17.59
CA LEU A 536 -11.23 19.26 16.24
C LEU A 536 -12.61 19.80 15.89
N GLY A 537 -13.64 19.54 16.71
CA GLY A 537 -15.02 19.92 16.42
C GLY A 537 -15.56 19.26 15.13
N MET A 538 -14.99 18.12 14.73
CA MET A 538 -15.41 17.42 13.52
C MET A 538 -16.59 16.51 13.82
N ASP A 539 -17.62 16.60 12.99
CA ASP A 539 -18.67 15.59 12.96
C ASP A 539 -18.22 14.40 12.08
N ILE A 540 -18.22 13.22 12.70
CA ILE A 540 -17.82 11.94 12.10
C ILE A 540 -18.74 11.59 10.93
N ASN A 541 -19.97 12.10 10.91
CA ASN A 541 -20.94 11.89 9.83
C ASN A 541 -20.46 12.45 8.48
N PHE A 542 -19.53 13.41 8.46
CA PHE A 542 -18.94 13.96 7.23
C PHE A 542 -17.75 13.15 6.69
N LEU A 543 -17.37 12.04 7.32
CA LEU A 543 -16.34 11.17 6.77
C LEU A 543 -16.84 10.49 5.50
N ILE A 544 -16.15 10.73 4.39
CA ILE A 544 -16.46 10.12 3.09
C ILE A 544 -15.93 8.66 3.08
N PRO A 545 -16.80 7.64 3.09
CA PRO A 545 -16.36 6.27 3.01
C PRO A 545 -15.86 5.92 1.60
N PRO A 546 -15.02 4.88 1.46
CA PRO A 546 -14.65 4.38 0.15
C PRO A 546 -15.86 3.75 -0.54
N HIS A 547 -15.97 3.98 -1.85
CA HIS A 547 -16.93 3.28 -2.71
C HIS A 547 -16.19 2.31 -3.65
N PRO A 548 -16.85 1.25 -4.15
CA PRO A 548 -16.33 0.44 -5.25
C PRO A 548 -16.06 1.29 -6.51
N PRO A 549 -15.14 0.89 -7.40
CA PRO A 549 -14.89 1.62 -8.64
C PRO A 549 -16.18 1.81 -9.45
N LEU A 550 -16.51 3.06 -9.79
CA LEU A 550 -17.77 3.41 -10.45
C LEU A 550 -17.92 2.74 -11.83
N GLN A 551 -16.82 2.59 -12.56
CA GLN A 551 -16.79 1.92 -13.87
C GLN A 551 -17.27 0.45 -13.84
N LYS A 552 -17.34 -0.17 -12.65
CA LYS A 552 -17.80 -1.55 -12.48
C LYS A 552 -19.29 -1.62 -12.12
N GLN A 553 -19.96 -0.48 -11.94
CA GLN A 553 -21.37 -0.42 -11.62
C GLN A 553 -22.15 -0.46 -12.95
N GLU A 554 -22.99 -1.46 -13.14
CA GLU A 554 -23.73 -1.67 -14.41
C GLU A 554 -24.60 -0.46 -14.80
N LYS A 555 -25.08 0.28 -13.80
CA LYS A 555 -25.90 1.48 -13.98
C LYS A 555 -25.11 2.73 -14.37
N ILE A 556 -23.77 2.70 -14.36
CA ILE A 556 -22.92 3.85 -14.70
C ILE A 556 -22.18 3.58 -16.00
N ARG A 557 -22.25 4.54 -16.92
CA ARG A 557 -21.48 4.50 -18.18
C ARG A 557 -20.71 5.79 -18.37
N PHE A 558 -19.48 5.67 -18.88
CA PHE A 558 -18.63 6.80 -19.24
C PHE A 558 -18.42 6.79 -20.75
N TYR A 559 -18.76 7.90 -21.41
CA TYR A 559 -18.50 8.13 -22.83
C TYR A 559 -17.53 9.30 -22.92
N LEU A 560 -16.24 9.01 -23.13
CA LEU A 560 -15.18 10.02 -23.12
C LEU A 560 -14.64 10.35 -24.51
N ASP A 561 -14.68 9.37 -25.42
CA ASP A 561 -14.15 9.43 -26.79
C ASP A 561 -14.84 8.43 -27.73
N THR A 562 -15.98 7.87 -27.34
CA THR A 562 -16.65 6.77 -28.05
C THR A 562 -17.82 7.22 -28.91
N LEU A 563 -18.33 8.44 -28.70
CA LEU A 563 -19.48 8.98 -29.44
C LEU A 563 -19.02 9.85 -30.63
N PRO A 564 -19.80 9.88 -31.73
CA PRO A 564 -19.36 10.49 -33.00
C PRO A 564 -19.09 12.01 -32.91
N PHE A 565 -19.72 12.71 -31.97
CA PHE A 565 -19.55 14.16 -31.76
C PHE A 565 -18.37 14.50 -30.82
N GLN A 566 -17.68 13.52 -30.24
CA GLN A 566 -16.60 13.71 -29.27
C GLN A 566 -15.25 13.97 -29.94
N THR A 567 -15.20 14.97 -30.81
CA THR A 567 -13.97 15.40 -31.46
C THR A 567 -13.90 16.91 -31.60
N LYS A 568 -12.67 17.44 -31.56
CA LYS A 568 -12.38 18.86 -31.86
C LYS A 568 -11.96 19.07 -33.32
N THR A 569 -11.88 18.01 -34.12
CA THR A 569 -11.42 18.08 -35.52
C THR A 569 -12.50 18.57 -36.47
N TYR A 570 -13.77 18.32 -36.16
CA TYR A 570 -14.89 18.75 -36.97
C TYR A 570 -15.28 20.20 -36.68
N SER A 571 -15.91 20.86 -37.66
CA SER A 571 -16.50 22.18 -37.45
C SER A 571 -17.64 22.11 -36.42
N ASN A 572 -17.88 23.23 -35.72
CA ASN A 572 -18.94 23.32 -34.72
C ASN A 572 -20.32 22.94 -35.27
N SER A 573 -20.62 23.29 -36.52
CA SER A 573 -21.87 22.90 -37.19
C SER A 573 -22.05 21.39 -37.29
N ILE A 574 -21.00 20.65 -37.67
CA ILE A 574 -21.05 19.19 -37.79
C ILE A 574 -21.22 18.55 -36.41
N VAL A 575 -20.46 19.03 -35.41
CA VAL A 575 -20.55 18.54 -34.03
C VAL A 575 -21.96 18.74 -33.47
N GLN A 576 -22.57 19.90 -33.71
CA GLN A 576 -23.95 20.19 -33.30
C GLN A 576 -24.97 19.25 -33.96
N THR A 577 -24.86 19.02 -35.27
CA THR A 577 -25.76 18.10 -35.99
C THR A 577 -25.64 16.69 -35.41
N LEU A 578 -24.42 16.17 -35.29
CA LEU A 578 -24.17 14.83 -34.74
C LEU A 578 -24.65 14.69 -33.29
N PHE A 579 -24.45 15.72 -32.47
CA PHE A 579 -24.95 15.73 -31.09
C PHE A 579 -26.47 15.69 -31.04
N ASN A 580 -27.15 16.52 -31.83
CA ASN A 580 -28.62 16.59 -31.88
C ASN A 580 -29.24 15.29 -32.42
N GLU A 581 -28.64 14.70 -33.46
CA GLU A 581 -29.05 13.39 -33.97
C GLU A 581 -28.93 12.31 -32.89
N TYR A 582 -27.77 12.22 -32.23
CA TYR A 582 -27.54 11.23 -31.19
C TYR A 582 -28.49 11.43 -30.00
N LYS A 583 -28.68 12.68 -29.56
CA LYS A 583 -29.63 13.05 -28.50
C LYS A 583 -31.05 12.62 -28.84
N ASN A 584 -31.52 12.88 -30.06
CA ASN A 584 -32.87 12.56 -30.49
C ASN A 584 -33.11 11.04 -30.62
N LEU A 585 -32.08 10.29 -31.02
CA LEU A 585 -32.17 8.84 -31.17
C LEU A 585 -32.07 8.09 -29.83
N TYR A 586 -31.09 8.44 -28.99
CA TYR A 586 -30.71 7.64 -27.83
C TYR A 586 -31.10 8.24 -26.48
N TRP A 587 -31.33 9.56 -26.42
CA TRP A 587 -31.59 10.28 -25.17
C TRP A 587 -32.98 10.90 -25.09
N LYS A 588 -33.88 10.60 -26.04
CA LYS A 588 -35.25 11.15 -26.11
C LYS A 588 -36.03 11.06 -24.79
N TYR A 589 -35.83 9.98 -24.04
CA TYR A 589 -36.53 9.71 -22.77
C TYR A 589 -35.61 9.79 -21.54
N LYS A 590 -34.38 10.31 -21.70
CA LYS A 590 -33.43 10.47 -20.60
C LYS A 590 -33.43 11.93 -20.13
N ILE A 591 -33.17 12.12 -18.83
CA ILE A 591 -33.01 13.45 -18.25
C ILE A 591 -31.60 13.97 -18.55
N ILE A 592 -31.52 15.13 -19.19
CA ILE A 592 -30.25 15.73 -19.59
C ILE A 592 -29.87 16.81 -18.59
N ILE A 593 -28.68 16.67 -18.03
CA ILE A 593 -28.06 17.63 -17.12
C ILE A 593 -26.75 18.07 -17.74
N ALA A 594 -26.44 19.37 -17.71
CA ALA A 594 -25.10 19.85 -18.08
C ALA A 594 -24.48 20.62 -16.91
N THR A 595 -23.16 20.63 -16.87
CA THR A 595 -22.37 21.26 -15.81
C THR A 595 -21.15 21.95 -16.39
N ASP A 596 -20.80 23.10 -15.83
CA ASP A 596 -19.55 23.78 -16.16
C ASP A 596 -19.03 24.63 -14.98
N ALA A 597 -17.76 25.03 -15.05
CA ALA A 597 -17.13 25.93 -14.11
C ALA A 597 -16.23 26.93 -14.82
N SER A 598 -16.15 28.14 -14.28
CA SER A 598 -15.26 29.18 -14.75
C SER A 598 -14.32 29.64 -13.65
N LYS A 599 -13.12 30.08 -14.01
CA LYS A 599 -12.14 30.64 -13.07
C LYS A 599 -11.71 32.02 -13.53
N SER A 600 -11.97 33.02 -12.68
CA SER A 600 -11.42 34.37 -12.79
C SER A 600 -10.29 34.57 -11.77
N ASN A 601 -9.66 35.75 -11.79
CA ASN A 601 -8.63 36.11 -10.81
C ASN A 601 -9.19 36.20 -9.38
N GLU A 602 -10.46 36.56 -9.24
CA GLU A 602 -11.07 36.84 -7.95
C GLU A 602 -11.89 35.68 -7.40
N ASN A 603 -12.57 34.91 -8.25
CA ASN A 603 -13.48 33.83 -7.86
C ASN A 603 -13.41 32.63 -8.82
N CYS A 604 -13.82 31.45 -8.33
CA CYS A 604 -14.19 30.35 -9.20
C CYS A 604 -15.71 30.20 -9.16
N SER A 605 -16.37 30.13 -10.30
CA SER A 605 -17.81 29.96 -10.40
C SER A 605 -18.16 28.59 -10.95
N ILE A 606 -19.32 28.07 -10.56
CA ILE A 606 -19.82 26.77 -10.96
C ILE A 606 -21.29 26.88 -11.35
N ALA A 607 -21.70 26.11 -12.34
CA ALA A 607 -23.08 26.05 -12.80
C ALA A 607 -23.49 24.62 -13.18
N SER A 608 -24.75 24.31 -12.94
CA SER A 608 -25.42 23.11 -13.41
C SER A 608 -26.88 23.38 -13.76
N LYS A 609 -27.39 22.67 -14.77
CA LYS A 609 -28.78 22.79 -15.21
C LYS A 609 -29.35 21.44 -15.60
N ASN A 610 -30.57 21.18 -15.17
CA ASN A 610 -31.42 20.11 -15.68
C ASN A 610 -32.27 20.67 -16.84
N PHE A 611 -32.02 20.21 -18.06
CA PHE A 611 -32.71 20.69 -19.26
C PHE A 611 -34.10 20.11 -19.44
N THR A 612 -34.42 19.04 -18.72
CA THR A 612 -35.76 18.43 -18.74
C THR A 612 -36.70 19.12 -17.76
N THR A 613 -36.24 19.45 -16.55
CA THR A 613 -37.06 20.13 -15.52
C THR A 613 -36.92 21.65 -15.55
N GLY A 614 -35.89 22.18 -16.20
CA GLY A 614 -35.58 23.62 -16.23
C GLY A 614 -34.84 24.15 -15.00
N VAL A 615 -34.60 23.32 -13.97
CA VAL A 615 -33.97 23.75 -12.72
C VAL A 615 -32.48 24.06 -12.94
N THR A 616 -32.05 25.22 -12.44
CA THR A 616 -30.66 25.71 -12.53
C THR A 616 -30.05 25.95 -11.15
N LYS A 617 -28.76 25.64 -11.00
CA LYS A 617 -27.94 25.99 -9.84
C LYS A 617 -26.66 26.66 -10.33
N ALA A 618 -26.36 27.85 -9.82
CA ALA A 618 -25.11 28.55 -10.13
C ALA A 618 -24.67 29.45 -8.97
N GLY A 619 -23.36 29.64 -8.82
CA GLY A 619 -22.77 30.60 -7.89
C GLY A 619 -21.25 30.43 -7.76
N SER A 620 -20.67 31.04 -6.72
CA SER A 620 -19.22 31.11 -6.56
C SER A 620 -18.68 30.20 -5.45
N VAL A 621 -17.46 29.69 -5.67
CA VAL A 621 -16.62 28.99 -4.69
C VAL A 621 -15.30 29.75 -4.53
N SER A 622 -14.60 29.48 -3.43
CA SER A 622 -13.34 30.15 -3.11
C SER A 622 -12.31 30.04 -4.26
N ASN A 623 -11.62 31.14 -4.54
CA ASN A 623 -10.56 31.25 -5.55
C ASN A 623 -9.31 30.42 -5.28
N TYR A 624 -9.13 29.93 -4.04
CA TYR A 624 -8.10 28.95 -3.71
C TYR A 624 -8.28 27.62 -4.45
N ASN A 625 -9.49 27.34 -4.95
CA ASN A 625 -9.77 26.15 -5.73
C ASN A 625 -9.14 26.21 -7.13
N SER A 626 -8.68 25.05 -7.61
CA SER A 626 -8.29 24.89 -9.02
C SER A 626 -9.52 24.76 -9.90
N ILE A 627 -9.41 25.11 -11.20
CA ILE A 627 -10.51 24.90 -12.16
C ILE A 627 -11.03 23.46 -12.13
N PHE A 628 -10.12 22.48 -12.07
CA PHE A 628 -10.45 21.06 -11.89
C PHE A 628 -11.33 20.79 -10.66
N THR A 629 -11.08 21.48 -9.54
CA THR A 629 -11.87 21.32 -8.32
C THR A 629 -13.27 21.91 -8.53
N SER A 630 -13.34 23.07 -9.17
CA SER A 630 -14.60 23.76 -9.46
C SER A 630 -15.47 22.96 -10.42
N GLU A 631 -14.91 22.42 -11.51
CA GLU A 631 -15.61 21.51 -12.42
C GLU A 631 -16.15 20.28 -11.69
N ALA A 632 -15.33 19.65 -10.82
CA ALA A 632 -15.79 18.51 -10.02
C ALA A 632 -16.90 18.88 -9.03
N LEU A 633 -16.88 20.09 -8.46
CA LEU A 633 -17.94 20.61 -7.60
C LEU A 633 -19.21 20.94 -8.40
N ALA A 634 -19.10 21.40 -9.64
CA ALA A 634 -20.26 21.62 -10.51
C ALA A 634 -21.03 20.30 -10.76
N ILE A 635 -20.30 19.21 -11.01
CA ILE A 635 -20.87 17.85 -11.12
C ILE A 635 -21.47 17.40 -9.79
N LEU A 636 -20.80 17.65 -8.66
CA LEU A 636 -21.31 17.30 -7.33
C LEU A 636 -22.66 17.96 -7.04
N ILE A 637 -22.78 19.26 -7.34
CA ILE A 637 -24.02 20.02 -7.13
C ILE A 637 -25.12 19.52 -8.05
N ALA A 638 -24.79 19.18 -9.29
CA ALA A 638 -25.74 18.55 -10.21
C ALA A 638 -26.29 17.24 -9.64
N ILE A 639 -25.42 16.36 -9.14
CA ILE A 639 -25.83 15.08 -8.55
C ILE A 639 -26.71 15.28 -7.32
N ASN A 640 -26.30 16.16 -6.39
CA ASN A 640 -27.00 16.32 -5.12
C ASN A 640 -28.34 17.05 -5.25
N ASN A 641 -28.51 17.91 -6.27
CA ASN A 641 -29.67 18.82 -6.34
C ASN A 641 -30.56 18.62 -7.57
N LEU A 642 -30.06 17.98 -8.64
CA LEU A 642 -30.77 17.86 -9.91
C LEU A 642 -31.15 16.41 -10.26
N ILE A 643 -30.66 15.44 -9.49
CA ILE A 643 -31.03 14.03 -9.58
C ILE A 643 -31.94 13.71 -8.40
N ASN A 644 -33.13 13.20 -8.70
CA ASN A 644 -34.16 12.89 -7.72
C ASN A 644 -34.40 11.36 -7.66
N ASP A 645 -34.98 10.88 -6.55
CA ASP A 645 -35.31 9.46 -6.31
C ASP A 645 -36.53 8.99 -7.11
N ASN A 646 -36.44 9.00 -8.44
CA ASN A 646 -37.54 8.67 -9.35
C ASN A 646 -37.26 7.45 -10.27
N HIS A 647 -36.18 6.68 -10.04
CA HIS A 647 -35.78 5.56 -10.91
C HIS A 647 -35.69 5.91 -12.41
N GLN A 648 -35.17 7.09 -12.75
CA GLN A 648 -35.04 7.55 -14.14
C GLN A 648 -33.64 7.31 -14.73
N HIS A 649 -33.53 7.48 -16.04
CA HIS A 649 -32.27 7.47 -16.78
C HIS A 649 -31.72 8.90 -16.92
N TYR A 650 -30.47 9.11 -16.55
CA TYR A 650 -29.81 10.42 -16.58
C TYR A 650 -28.64 10.44 -17.57
N VAL A 651 -28.41 11.60 -18.19
CA VAL A 651 -27.24 11.93 -18.99
C VAL A 651 -26.64 13.20 -18.41
N LEU A 652 -25.39 13.14 -17.96
CA LEU A 652 -24.65 14.28 -17.42
C LEU A 652 -23.54 14.68 -18.41
N LEU A 653 -23.69 15.87 -18.97
CA LEU A 653 -22.75 16.50 -19.91
C LEU A 653 -21.75 17.37 -19.15
N SER A 654 -20.46 17.19 -19.43
CA SER A 654 -19.40 18.07 -18.94
C SER A 654 -18.28 18.15 -19.96
N ASP A 655 -17.70 19.33 -20.13
CA ASP A 655 -16.55 19.54 -20.99
C ASP A 655 -15.20 19.22 -20.32
N SER A 656 -15.20 18.98 -19.00
CA SER A 656 -14.02 18.56 -18.25
C SER A 656 -13.71 17.08 -18.44
N LEU A 657 -13.00 16.78 -19.53
CA LEU A 657 -12.45 15.45 -19.78
C LEU A 657 -11.56 15.00 -18.60
N SER A 658 -10.87 15.95 -17.96
CA SER A 658 -9.95 15.66 -16.87
C SER A 658 -10.66 15.15 -15.61
N VAL A 659 -11.80 15.74 -15.24
CA VAL A 659 -12.62 15.31 -14.10
C VAL A 659 -13.29 13.98 -14.41
N LEU A 660 -13.86 13.82 -15.61
CA LEU A 660 -14.52 12.57 -16.01
C LEU A 660 -13.54 11.38 -16.04
N LYS A 661 -12.33 11.56 -16.59
CA LYS A 661 -11.26 10.55 -16.53
C LYS A 661 -10.85 10.23 -15.09
N ALA A 662 -10.73 11.25 -14.23
CA ALA A 662 -10.37 11.06 -12.83
C ALA A 662 -11.46 10.32 -12.04
N LEU A 663 -12.73 10.54 -12.39
CA LEU A 663 -13.89 9.88 -11.78
C LEU A 663 -14.02 8.42 -12.24
N GLN A 664 -13.87 8.15 -13.54
CA GLN A 664 -13.85 6.80 -14.11
C GLN A 664 -12.74 5.95 -13.47
N CYS A 665 -11.54 6.51 -13.34
CA CYS A 665 -10.36 5.86 -12.74
C CYS A 665 -10.24 6.07 -11.21
N SER A 666 -11.33 6.45 -10.53
CA SER A 666 -11.32 6.81 -9.12
C SER A 666 -10.83 5.67 -8.22
N ASN A 667 -10.00 6.00 -7.24
CA ASN A 667 -9.46 5.06 -6.27
C ASN A 667 -9.11 5.76 -4.94
N ILE A 668 -8.61 4.98 -3.98
CA ILE A 668 -8.27 5.45 -2.62
C ILE A 668 -7.20 6.56 -2.61
N HIS A 669 -6.43 6.72 -3.69
CA HIS A 669 -5.43 7.79 -3.84
C HIS A 669 -5.92 9.01 -4.63
N SER A 670 -7.15 8.99 -5.16
CA SER A 670 -7.73 10.15 -5.86
C SER A 670 -7.82 11.39 -4.96
N LYS A 671 -7.86 12.57 -5.59
CA LYS A 671 -8.09 13.86 -4.91
C LYS A 671 -9.39 13.79 -4.09
N SER A 672 -9.45 14.49 -2.95
CA SER A 672 -10.58 14.44 -2.03
C SER A 672 -11.92 14.79 -2.70
N VAL A 673 -11.93 15.78 -3.60
CA VAL A 673 -13.16 16.16 -4.35
C VAL A 673 -13.69 15.02 -5.21
N ILE A 674 -12.82 14.22 -5.85
CA ILE A 674 -13.23 13.07 -6.67
C ILE A 674 -13.76 11.94 -5.80
N LYS A 675 -13.22 11.76 -4.58
CA LYS A 675 -13.74 10.78 -3.62
C LYS A 675 -15.12 11.17 -3.11
N LEU A 676 -15.31 12.45 -2.79
CA LEU A 676 -16.62 12.99 -2.40
C LEU A 676 -17.63 12.78 -3.53
N LEU A 677 -17.26 13.21 -4.74
CA LEU A 677 -18.09 13.04 -5.93
C LEU A 677 -18.46 11.58 -6.18
N GLY A 678 -17.48 10.67 -6.15
CA GLY A 678 -17.75 9.26 -6.38
C GLY A 678 -18.60 8.62 -5.28
N HIS A 679 -18.47 9.08 -4.03
CA HIS A 679 -19.33 8.64 -2.92
C HIS A 679 -20.78 9.10 -3.07
N GLU A 680 -21.01 10.37 -3.41
CA GLU A 680 -22.37 10.87 -3.64
C GLU A 680 -23.03 10.18 -4.84
N ILE A 681 -22.26 9.92 -5.92
CA ILE A 681 -22.75 9.08 -7.03
C ILE A 681 -23.14 7.71 -6.50
N TYR A 682 -22.27 7.07 -5.70
CA TYR A 682 -22.55 5.73 -5.18
C TYR A 682 -23.83 5.66 -4.34
N LYS A 683 -24.16 6.70 -3.57
CA LYS A 683 -25.43 6.77 -2.82
C LYS A 683 -26.66 6.75 -3.74
N ILE A 684 -26.63 7.52 -4.83
CA ILE A 684 -27.80 7.66 -5.72
C ILE A 684 -27.98 6.48 -6.68
N ILE A 685 -26.95 5.63 -6.91
CA ILE A 685 -27.02 4.48 -7.83
C ILE A 685 -28.18 3.53 -7.48
N GLY A 686 -28.49 3.36 -6.20
CA GLY A 686 -29.62 2.54 -5.75
C GLY A 686 -30.96 3.03 -6.31
N ASN A 687 -31.10 4.34 -6.46
CA ASN A 687 -32.38 5.01 -6.66
C ASN A 687 -32.61 5.50 -8.11
N ILE A 688 -31.59 5.37 -8.96
CA ILE A 688 -31.68 5.67 -10.40
C ILE A 688 -31.70 4.37 -11.22
N GLN A 689 -32.13 4.46 -12.48
CA GLN A 689 -32.06 3.34 -13.41
C GLN A 689 -30.69 3.29 -14.10
N SER A 690 -30.19 4.43 -14.59
CA SER A 690 -28.79 4.57 -15.04
C SER A 690 -28.34 6.03 -15.09
N ILE A 691 -27.03 6.25 -15.07
CA ILE A 691 -26.42 7.56 -15.37
C ILE A 691 -25.29 7.41 -16.39
N GLU A 692 -25.32 8.24 -17.42
CA GLU A 692 -24.30 8.33 -18.46
C GLU A 692 -23.51 9.63 -18.27
N PHE A 693 -22.22 9.51 -17.97
CA PHE A 693 -21.29 10.63 -17.93
C PHE A 693 -20.69 10.81 -19.33
N VAL A 694 -20.96 11.95 -19.95
CA VAL A 694 -20.59 12.20 -21.35
C VAL A 694 -19.70 13.42 -21.42
N TRP A 695 -18.51 13.23 -22.00
CA TRP A 695 -17.66 14.36 -22.33
C TRP A 695 -18.20 15.10 -23.56
N THR A 696 -18.27 16.43 -23.50
CA THR A 696 -18.62 17.28 -24.64
C THR A 696 -17.49 18.25 -24.96
N PRO A 697 -17.10 18.44 -26.23
CA PRO A 697 -16.08 19.43 -26.57
C PRO A 697 -16.55 20.84 -26.20
N GLY A 698 -15.78 21.53 -25.36
CA GLY A 698 -16.02 22.94 -25.01
C GLY A 698 -15.92 23.85 -26.23
N HIS A 699 -16.75 24.89 -26.28
CA HIS A 699 -16.86 25.86 -27.39
C HIS A 699 -17.21 25.24 -28.77
N ALA A 700 -17.82 24.06 -28.78
CA ALA A 700 -18.31 23.42 -30.00
C ALA A 700 -19.73 23.87 -30.41
N GLY A 701 -20.35 24.78 -29.65
CA GLY A 701 -21.69 25.28 -29.90
C GLY A 701 -22.81 24.29 -29.58
N ILE A 702 -22.53 23.27 -28.76
CA ILE A 702 -23.56 22.41 -28.16
C ILE A 702 -24.38 23.27 -27.19
N THR A 703 -25.68 23.41 -27.48
CA THR A 703 -26.57 24.36 -26.80
C THR A 703 -26.55 24.25 -25.28
N GLU A 704 -26.55 23.01 -24.76
CA GLU A 704 -26.56 22.72 -23.34
C GLU A 704 -25.26 23.16 -22.66
N ASN A 705 -24.13 22.92 -23.32
CA ASN A 705 -22.81 23.23 -22.80
C ASN A 705 -22.54 24.74 -22.81
N GLU A 706 -22.81 25.43 -23.93
CA GLU A 706 -22.66 26.89 -24.02
C GLU A 706 -23.56 27.61 -23.01
N TYR A 707 -24.76 27.07 -22.75
CA TYR A 707 -25.67 27.65 -21.77
C TYR A 707 -25.08 27.60 -20.36
N VAL A 708 -24.53 26.45 -19.92
CA VAL A 708 -23.93 26.33 -18.59
C VAL A 708 -22.60 27.07 -18.45
N ASP A 709 -21.81 27.20 -19.52
CA ASP A 709 -20.61 28.06 -19.55
C ASP A 709 -20.99 29.54 -19.35
N SER A 710 -22.02 30.00 -20.08
CA SER A 710 -22.53 31.36 -19.91
C SER A 710 -23.07 31.60 -18.50
N LEU A 711 -23.74 30.61 -17.89
CA LEU A 711 -24.22 30.66 -16.51
C LEU A 711 -23.07 30.71 -15.51
N ALA A 712 -22.03 29.90 -15.70
CA ALA A 712 -20.87 29.88 -14.83
C ALA A 712 -20.16 31.25 -14.87
N ARG A 713 -19.98 31.86 -16.04
CA ARG A 713 -19.37 33.20 -16.17
C ARG A 713 -20.20 34.31 -15.52
N LYS A 714 -21.53 34.18 -15.53
CA LYS A 714 -22.48 35.15 -14.97
C LYS A 714 -22.89 34.83 -13.52
N ALA A 715 -22.33 33.78 -12.93
CA ALA A 715 -22.75 33.31 -11.62
C ALA A 715 -22.54 34.39 -10.53
N PRO A 716 -23.45 34.52 -9.56
CA PRO A 716 -23.31 35.50 -8.49
C PRO A 716 -22.03 35.26 -7.68
N SER A 717 -21.42 36.35 -7.21
CA SER A 717 -20.18 36.34 -6.41
C SER A 717 -20.38 35.80 -4.98
N SER A 718 -21.63 35.57 -4.57
CA SER A 718 -21.94 34.98 -3.27
C SER A 718 -21.37 33.56 -3.16
N LEU A 719 -20.68 33.31 -2.05
CA LEU A 719 -20.01 32.04 -1.82
C LEU A 719 -21.04 30.97 -1.44
N ILE A 720 -21.09 29.87 -2.20
CA ILE A 720 -22.05 28.80 -2.00
C ILE A 720 -21.57 27.78 -0.96
N SER A 721 -21.25 28.22 0.26
CA SER A 721 -20.81 27.30 1.33
C SER A 721 -21.92 26.36 1.82
N GLN A 722 -23.18 26.62 1.50
CA GLN A 722 -24.33 25.82 1.96
C GLN A 722 -24.69 24.66 1.01
N TRP A 723 -24.21 24.65 -0.25
CA TRP A 723 -24.54 23.59 -1.21
C TRP A 723 -23.46 22.50 -1.31
N ILE A 724 -22.31 22.70 -0.65
CA ILE A 724 -21.12 21.83 -0.65
C ILE A 724 -20.88 21.38 0.79
#